data_AF-A0A6S6R636-F1
#
_entry.id   AF-A0A6S6R636-F1
#
_cell.length_a   1.000
_cell.length_b   1.000
_cell.length_c   1.000
_cell.angle_alpha   90.00
_cell.angle_beta   90.00
_cell.angle_gamma   90.00
#
_symmetry.space_group_name_H-M   'P 1'
#
loop_
_entity.id
_entity.type
_entity.pdbx_description
1 polymer ?
#
loop_
_entity_poly.entity_id
_entity_poly.type
_entity_poly.pdbx_seq_one_letter_code
_entity_poly.pdbx_strand_id
1 'polypeptide(L)'
;MNRYKKRILLNIAFIVIAGGALVYFLFFYGRDKESQTVNGTQTLYDSASDIKKALLSLEDKDGKAEVIGSINTFEKVAALTFDGMLTQETGEKLISLLNKYDVKAVFFLPGIPAAEDSDMVRLLSESGQTIGNYTLSARKYLEELTKEELVEDFVKTNRILLDITGGAPEVLKANVTEYTDDFLYAAYASGLKQVVKSDYYLNYQSFSNKKTALEFLKGIKRGAVISFKTDSSLDESEYDNSKKSEEEKPAIDKEPTIETKDMTPVNKDTAFLQNVEYLLQAMAVENYSFVAVDELNLYRDMDYTFDFTQLRNLNKGKLAKVYKNMNTALPSVALTFRGISDEEKVTKMLGLLKEKDLKATFFVTGEEILNYPERIEAIIKDGHQVGNGGLSGASLEDAAFEKAVFEIYKTDVLLKDKYNINTKLFMPVYGKYNDKVREAASALGYKVITYSKNPVTEDRSTLHSLLIYFKNGFRQGDILFFRLDYHNDIVKVVTKTYELLENSSKTVALVKDMLTNPFVLPSSNSKPVPSKTGGSKGNGGKKPDKEITITPKPEEPVKEEDTDPYQVDKSPDNYAGMRKHNQGKTAVQLTNLYTTQPAVSFVFRDISNRESLLKVLKELDRLNAKGTFFVTGKEIMKYESNIDEIVKYGQDIANGGYGMNSSNPSSLSYEEISYEIDMGERYLKAYLGDAYDDTVNKYYMPMYADAGGNVLEAAKALGYEKVITYNRSTMTKAYQNLSAEEIISKYYSNMSALYRGDIVYFRLDYLTNKNQIEKLVYQTGTKLVKNATYDIVSVATLAESNLVYEARSRTDAIGGNLVKKAYGYPENNLLKKLFTHYIGNPFIDSSEVLHGLTEEEIKRIDTTGKIDTKGEKVIFLTFDDWGYDDNITKLLNVLKKYNVEASFFVRVGNEKMSFDSDFTNPNLLRAIALEGHDIGNHTFRHMKVDITSQAEKELLQQDILTAHQEMSRYIGDTGNLKLLFRPPTLAVSKLGLETVFDSGYDYIINGDFSTHDYEAASAEELIHKLKYGINEDDASQWVTEDTPEESILRIESGSIVVMHMSEDARYTPEALDAVIPYYIKKGYRFAKLSDYLKNGYEQASGN
;
A
#
# COMPACT_ATOMS: atom_id res chain seq x y z
N MET A 1 -58.62 43.06 -47.29
CA MET A 1 -57.44 42.46 -46.60
C MET A 1 -57.96 41.35 -45.69
N ASN A 2 -57.30 40.18 -45.59
CA ASN A 2 -57.77 38.94 -44.91
C ASN A 2 -59.01 38.30 -45.59
N ARG A 3 -58.90 37.24 -46.39
CA ARG A 3 -58.72 35.84 -45.95
C ARG A 3 -57.83 35.02 -46.91
N TYR A 4 -57.53 35.55 -48.10
CA TYR A 4 -56.82 34.84 -49.16
C TYR A 4 -55.33 34.63 -48.86
N LYS A 5 -54.64 35.66 -48.34
CA LYS A 5 -53.23 35.54 -47.89
C LYS A 5 -53.04 34.56 -46.73
N LYS A 6 -54.04 34.41 -45.85
CA LYS A 6 -53.97 33.47 -44.70
C LYS A 6 -54.06 32.01 -45.15
N ARG A 7 -54.85 31.71 -46.20
CA ARG A 7 -54.92 30.36 -46.81
C ARG A 7 -53.64 29.99 -47.54
N ILE A 8 -53.00 30.94 -48.23
CA ILE A 8 -51.73 30.68 -48.93
C ILE A 8 -50.61 30.38 -47.93
N LEU A 9 -50.50 31.15 -46.83
CA LEU A 9 -49.52 30.89 -45.78
C LEU A 9 -49.75 29.55 -45.05
N LEU A 10 -51.01 29.18 -44.80
CA LEU A 10 -51.35 27.88 -44.21
C LEU A 10 -51.02 26.70 -45.14
N ASN A 11 -51.24 26.85 -46.45
CA ASN A 11 -50.88 25.83 -47.42
C ASN A 11 -49.35 25.70 -47.58
N ILE A 12 -48.61 26.82 -47.54
CA ILE A 12 -47.14 26.78 -47.58
C ILE A 12 -46.59 26.13 -46.30
N ALA A 13 -47.13 26.47 -45.12
CA ALA A 13 -46.74 25.83 -43.86
C ALA A 13 -47.04 24.32 -43.87
N PHE A 14 -48.18 23.91 -44.41
CA PHE A 14 -48.54 22.49 -44.53
C PHE A 14 -47.62 21.74 -45.51
N ILE A 15 -47.21 22.36 -46.61
CA ILE A 15 -46.25 21.78 -47.57
C ILE A 15 -44.85 21.67 -46.95
N VAL A 16 -44.42 22.64 -46.15
CA VAL A 16 -43.12 22.59 -45.44
C VAL A 16 -43.13 21.52 -44.35
N ILE A 17 -44.24 21.37 -43.61
CA ILE A 17 -44.38 20.32 -42.58
C ILE A 17 -44.48 18.93 -43.22
N ALA A 18 -45.22 18.79 -44.33
CA ALA A 18 -45.30 17.52 -45.06
C ALA A 18 -43.97 17.16 -45.74
N GLY A 19 -43.23 18.16 -46.25
CA GLY A 19 -41.89 17.98 -46.80
C GLY A 19 -40.87 17.59 -45.72
N GLY A 20 -40.93 18.23 -44.55
CA GLY A 20 -40.10 17.87 -43.40
C GLY A 20 -40.42 16.47 -42.86
N ALA A 21 -41.70 16.08 -42.82
CA ALA A 21 -42.11 14.73 -42.43
C ALA A 21 -41.71 13.68 -43.47
N LEU A 22 -41.74 14.00 -44.76
CA LEU A 22 -41.29 13.09 -45.83
C LEU A 22 -39.77 12.93 -45.83
N VAL A 23 -39.01 14.00 -45.59
CA VAL A 23 -37.55 13.94 -45.42
C VAL A 23 -37.19 13.18 -44.15
N TYR A 24 -37.89 13.40 -43.05
CA TYR A 24 -37.73 12.63 -41.81
C TYR A 24 -38.06 11.15 -42.02
N PHE A 25 -39.15 10.84 -42.72
CA PHE A 25 -39.55 9.47 -43.03
C PHE A 25 -38.56 8.81 -43.99
N LEU A 26 -38.04 9.50 -45.02
CA LEU A 26 -37.02 8.94 -45.92
C LEU A 26 -35.65 8.80 -45.22
N PHE A 27 -35.30 9.68 -44.29
CA PHE A 27 -34.06 9.62 -43.52
C PHE A 27 -34.08 8.49 -42.48
N PHE A 28 -35.24 8.18 -41.88
CA PHE A 28 -35.37 7.07 -40.93
C PHE A 28 -35.72 5.73 -41.58
N TYR A 29 -36.51 5.69 -42.66
CA TYR A 29 -36.89 4.45 -43.34
C TYR A 29 -35.78 3.92 -44.27
N GLY A 30 -34.81 4.78 -44.63
CA GLY A 30 -33.61 4.38 -45.37
C GLY A 30 -32.52 3.71 -44.54
N ARG A 31 -32.63 3.73 -43.20
CA ARG A 31 -31.64 3.11 -42.29
C ARG A 31 -31.89 1.61 -42.03
N ASP A 32 -32.99 1.04 -42.52
CA ASP A 32 -33.36 -0.36 -42.35
C ASP A 32 -32.98 -1.28 -43.53
N LYS A 33 -32.17 -0.80 -44.48
CA LYS A 33 -31.70 -1.64 -45.60
C LYS A 33 -30.26 -1.34 -46.02
N GLU A 34 -29.31 -1.66 -45.15
CA GLU A 34 -27.99 -2.11 -45.60
C GLU A 34 -27.29 -2.90 -44.48
N SER A 35 -27.58 -4.20 -44.46
CA SER A 35 -26.71 -5.28 -43.95
C SER A 35 -27.56 -6.56 -43.86
N GLN A 36 -27.96 -7.09 -45.02
CA GLN A 36 -28.23 -8.51 -45.16
C GLN A 36 -27.13 -9.12 -46.02
N THR A 37 -26.30 -9.92 -45.34
CA THR A 37 -25.41 -11.05 -45.72
C THR A 37 -24.14 -10.87 -44.89
N VAL A 38 -23.87 -11.66 -43.84
CA VAL A 38 -23.52 -13.09 -43.90
C VAL A 38 -24.05 -13.89 -42.68
N ASN A 39 -24.75 -14.98 -43.02
CA ASN A 39 -25.12 -16.20 -42.28
C ASN A 39 -24.86 -16.36 -40.77
N GLY A 40 -25.94 -16.59 -40.01
CA GLY A 40 -26.18 -17.95 -39.51
C GLY A 40 -26.29 -18.24 -38.01
N THR A 41 -27.12 -17.54 -37.23
CA THR A 41 -27.74 -18.13 -36.02
C THR A 41 -29.04 -17.41 -35.66
N GLN A 42 -30.07 -18.20 -35.33
CA GLN A 42 -31.46 -17.77 -35.12
C GLN A 42 -31.62 -16.85 -33.90
N THR A 43 -32.56 -15.91 -34.00
CA THR A 43 -33.21 -15.20 -32.89
C THR A 43 -33.80 -16.21 -31.89
N LEU A 44 -33.05 -16.55 -30.85
CA LEU A 44 -33.44 -17.52 -29.82
C LEU A 44 -33.94 -16.89 -28.51
N TYR A 45 -33.85 -15.56 -28.35
CA TYR A 45 -34.22 -14.86 -27.12
C TYR A 45 -34.88 -13.49 -27.43
N ASP A 46 -36.20 -13.45 -27.65
CA ASP A 46 -36.94 -12.19 -27.87
C ASP A 46 -37.15 -11.44 -26.53
N SER A 47 -36.31 -10.42 -26.30
CA SER A 47 -36.35 -9.57 -25.11
C SER A 47 -36.95 -8.19 -25.35
N ALA A 48 -37.38 -7.87 -26.58
CA ALA A 48 -37.80 -6.51 -26.95
C ALA A 48 -39.00 -6.00 -26.15
N SER A 49 -39.94 -6.90 -25.83
CA SER A 49 -41.11 -6.60 -24.99
C SER A 49 -40.72 -6.31 -23.53
N ASP A 50 -39.74 -7.05 -23.01
CA ASP A 50 -39.34 -6.94 -21.60
C ASP A 50 -38.42 -5.74 -21.37
N ILE A 51 -37.54 -5.43 -22.33
CA ILE A 51 -36.74 -4.19 -22.35
C ILE A 51 -37.68 -2.98 -22.31
N LYS A 52 -38.71 -2.97 -23.16
CA LYS A 52 -39.67 -1.87 -23.20
C LYS A 52 -40.40 -1.68 -21.86
N LYS A 53 -40.77 -2.76 -21.17
CA LYS A 53 -41.41 -2.68 -19.84
C LYS A 53 -40.44 -2.15 -18.79
N ALA A 54 -39.18 -2.61 -18.79
CA ALA A 54 -38.17 -2.15 -17.85
C ALA A 54 -37.85 -0.66 -18.04
N LEU A 55 -37.72 -0.19 -19.29
CA LEU A 55 -37.52 1.23 -19.61
C LEU A 55 -38.69 2.11 -19.14
N LEU A 56 -39.94 1.65 -19.29
CA LEU A 56 -41.11 2.36 -18.75
C LEU A 56 -41.07 2.42 -17.21
N SER A 57 -40.67 1.33 -16.55
CA SER A 57 -40.54 1.30 -15.08
C SER A 57 -39.41 2.20 -14.57
N LEU A 58 -38.40 2.48 -15.38
CA LEU A 58 -37.27 3.35 -15.04
C LEU A 58 -37.69 4.84 -14.99
N GLU A 59 -38.66 5.26 -15.81
CA GLU A 59 -39.17 6.63 -15.84
C GLU A 59 -39.95 7.02 -14.58
N ASP A 60 -40.61 6.05 -13.94
CA ASP A 60 -41.45 6.27 -12.75
C ASP A 60 -40.64 6.44 -11.45
N LYS A 61 -39.33 6.17 -11.47
CA LYS A 61 -38.39 6.22 -10.31
C LYS A 61 -38.83 5.43 -9.06
N ASP A 62 -39.79 4.51 -9.21
CA ASP A 62 -40.25 3.69 -8.11
C ASP A 62 -39.32 2.49 -7.90
N GLY A 63 -38.40 2.63 -6.93
CA GLY A 63 -37.55 1.56 -6.42
C GLY A 63 -36.09 1.62 -6.86
N LYS A 64 -35.20 1.11 -6.01
CA LYS A 64 -33.74 1.12 -6.17
C LYS A 64 -33.23 -0.22 -5.68
N ALA A 65 -32.33 -0.88 -6.43
CA ALA A 65 -31.79 -2.17 -6.03
C ALA A 65 -30.96 -2.03 -4.74
N GLU A 66 -31.09 -3.00 -3.84
CA GLU A 66 -30.32 -3.02 -2.58
C GLU A 66 -28.92 -3.57 -2.85
N VAL A 67 -27.88 -2.87 -2.38
CA VAL A 67 -26.52 -3.39 -2.42
C VAL A 67 -26.29 -4.31 -1.23
N ILE A 68 -25.99 -5.58 -1.52
CA ILE A 68 -25.60 -6.58 -0.53
C ILE A 68 -24.08 -6.73 -0.55
N GLY A 69 -23.44 -6.50 0.60
CA GLY A 69 -22.01 -6.74 0.80
C GLY A 69 -21.77 -7.23 2.22
N SER A 70 -20.53 -7.10 2.74
CA SER A 70 -20.30 -7.54 4.13
C SER A 70 -21.19 -6.84 5.14
N ILE A 71 -21.68 -7.64 6.08
CA ILE A 71 -22.41 -7.15 7.25
C ILE A 71 -21.49 -7.08 8.46
N ASN A 72 -21.91 -6.39 9.51
CA ASN A 72 -21.28 -6.48 10.80
C ASN A 72 -22.03 -7.51 11.63
N THR A 73 -21.35 -8.60 11.98
CA THR A 73 -21.91 -9.68 12.79
C THR A 73 -20.85 -10.31 13.67
N PHE A 74 -21.32 -10.93 14.75
CA PHE A 74 -20.49 -11.75 15.62
C PHE A 74 -20.59 -13.23 15.29
N GLU A 75 -21.58 -13.64 14.51
CA GLU A 75 -21.70 -15.02 14.04
C GLU A 75 -20.60 -15.31 13.02
N LYS A 76 -20.02 -16.51 13.06
CA LYS A 76 -19.01 -16.94 12.09
C LYS A 76 -19.72 -17.38 10.80
N VAL A 77 -20.24 -16.40 10.06
CA VAL A 77 -20.92 -16.63 8.78
C VAL A 77 -20.19 -15.93 7.64
N ALA A 78 -20.29 -16.49 6.43
CA ALA A 78 -19.83 -15.88 5.20
C ALA A 78 -20.67 -16.37 4.02
N ALA A 79 -20.73 -15.58 2.95
CA ALA A 79 -21.37 -15.99 1.71
C ALA A 79 -20.32 -16.34 0.65
N LEU A 80 -20.60 -17.36 -0.18
CA LEU A 80 -19.72 -17.81 -1.25
C LEU A 80 -20.36 -17.55 -2.62
N THR A 81 -19.57 -16.96 -3.51
CA THR A 81 -20.00 -16.64 -4.87
C THR A 81 -18.97 -17.11 -5.90
N PHE A 82 -19.43 -17.42 -7.10
CA PHE A 82 -18.58 -17.80 -8.24
C PHE A 82 -18.90 -16.88 -9.41
N ASP A 83 -17.88 -16.30 -10.01
CA ASP A 83 -17.99 -15.27 -11.04
C ASP A 83 -17.39 -15.80 -12.34
N GLY A 84 -18.22 -16.01 -13.36
CA GLY A 84 -17.81 -16.51 -14.68
C GLY A 84 -18.33 -17.91 -15.00
N MET A 85 -17.91 -18.45 -16.15
CA MET A 85 -18.31 -19.79 -16.62
C MET A 85 -17.34 -20.89 -16.17
N LEU A 86 -17.84 -22.12 -16.13
CA LEU A 86 -17.08 -23.34 -15.82
C LEU A 86 -17.24 -24.33 -16.97
N THR A 87 -16.26 -25.22 -17.16
CA THR A 87 -16.45 -26.40 -18.00
C THR A 87 -17.38 -27.40 -17.30
N GLN A 88 -18.09 -28.22 -18.07
CA GLN A 88 -19.00 -29.24 -17.53
C GLN A 88 -18.31 -30.16 -16.51
N GLU A 89 -17.11 -30.65 -16.82
CA GLU A 89 -16.35 -31.53 -15.92
C GLU A 89 -15.98 -30.83 -14.59
N THR A 90 -15.53 -29.58 -14.66
CA THR A 90 -15.15 -28.80 -13.48
C THR A 90 -16.38 -28.44 -12.65
N GLY A 91 -17.50 -28.10 -13.30
CA GLY A 91 -18.78 -27.83 -12.66
C GLY A 91 -19.34 -29.02 -11.88
N GLU A 92 -19.34 -30.23 -12.46
CA GLU A 92 -19.78 -31.46 -11.78
C GLU A 92 -18.96 -31.75 -10.51
N LYS A 93 -17.64 -31.57 -10.58
CA LYS A 93 -16.73 -31.76 -9.44
C LYS A 93 -16.95 -30.69 -8.37
N LEU A 94 -17.15 -29.43 -8.77
CA LEU A 94 -17.44 -28.34 -7.85
C LEU A 94 -18.76 -28.57 -7.11
N ILE A 95 -19.82 -28.95 -7.82
CA ILE A 95 -21.13 -29.27 -7.20
C ILE A 95 -20.98 -30.41 -6.18
N SER A 96 -20.25 -31.47 -6.54
CA SER A 96 -19.97 -32.59 -5.64
C SER A 96 -19.24 -32.14 -4.37
N LEU A 97 -18.31 -31.20 -4.51
CA LEU A 97 -17.58 -30.61 -3.41
C LEU A 97 -18.48 -29.73 -2.52
N LEU A 98 -19.29 -28.85 -3.10
CA LEU A 98 -20.22 -28.00 -2.34
C LEU A 98 -21.24 -28.84 -1.56
N ASN A 99 -21.79 -29.90 -2.17
CA ASN A 99 -22.72 -30.83 -1.51
C ASN A 99 -22.07 -31.59 -0.35
N LYS A 100 -20.79 -31.98 -0.49
CA LYS A 100 -20.04 -32.67 0.58
C LYS A 100 -19.91 -31.80 1.84
N TYR A 101 -19.84 -30.48 1.68
CA TYR A 101 -19.71 -29.52 2.79
C TYR A 101 -21.02 -28.81 3.13
N ASP A 102 -22.15 -29.20 2.53
CA ASP A 102 -23.48 -28.60 2.70
C ASP A 102 -23.49 -27.08 2.44
N VAL A 103 -22.84 -26.65 1.36
CA VAL A 103 -22.69 -25.23 1.00
C VAL A 103 -23.63 -24.82 -0.12
N LYS A 104 -24.40 -23.75 0.13
CA LYS A 104 -25.15 -23.00 -0.88
C LYS A 104 -24.35 -21.79 -1.33
N ALA A 105 -24.15 -21.66 -2.64
CA ALA A 105 -23.41 -20.59 -3.28
C ALA A 105 -24.24 -19.93 -4.39
N VAL A 106 -23.84 -18.72 -4.78
CA VAL A 106 -24.42 -17.99 -5.92
C VAL A 106 -23.45 -17.99 -7.08
N PHE A 107 -23.89 -18.42 -8.26
CA PHE A 107 -23.12 -18.43 -9.50
C PHE A 107 -23.56 -17.27 -10.38
N PHE A 108 -22.69 -16.27 -10.55
CA PHE A 108 -22.90 -15.12 -11.42
C PHE A 108 -22.39 -15.47 -12.82
N LEU A 109 -23.31 -15.67 -13.76
CA LEU A 109 -23.03 -16.18 -15.10
C LEU A 109 -23.23 -15.10 -16.18
N PRO A 110 -22.27 -14.90 -17.10
CA PRO A 110 -22.43 -13.98 -18.22
C PRO A 110 -23.42 -14.51 -19.26
N GLY A 111 -24.30 -13.65 -19.78
CA GLY A 111 -25.41 -14.07 -20.65
C GLY A 111 -25.01 -14.75 -21.96
N ILE A 112 -24.04 -14.21 -22.71
CA ILE A 112 -23.61 -14.79 -23.99
C ILE A 112 -22.99 -16.18 -23.79
N PRO A 113 -21.93 -16.35 -22.96
CA PRO A 113 -21.40 -17.66 -22.62
C PRO A 113 -22.44 -18.65 -22.07
N ALA A 114 -23.40 -18.17 -21.27
CA ALA A 114 -24.48 -19.02 -20.76
C ALA A 114 -25.40 -19.55 -21.86
N ALA A 115 -25.63 -18.78 -22.92
CA ALA A 115 -26.38 -19.24 -24.09
C ALA A 115 -25.60 -20.27 -24.91
N GLU A 116 -24.26 -20.13 -24.97
CA GLU A 116 -23.37 -21.07 -25.68
C GLU A 116 -23.25 -22.41 -24.95
N ASP A 117 -23.17 -22.40 -23.62
CA ASP A 117 -23.08 -23.60 -22.77
C ASP A 117 -24.28 -23.69 -21.79
N SER A 118 -25.48 -23.85 -22.36
CA SER A 118 -26.72 -23.93 -21.59
C SER A 118 -26.83 -25.17 -20.69
N ASP A 119 -26.11 -26.25 -21.01
CA ASP A 119 -26.16 -27.49 -20.24
C ASP A 119 -25.42 -27.36 -18.90
N MET A 120 -24.27 -26.67 -18.87
CA MET A 120 -23.59 -26.35 -17.62
C MET A 120 -24.45 -25.44 -16.73
N VAL A 121 -25.10 -24.42 -17.30
CA VAL A 121 -26.00 -23.52 -16.55
C VAL A 121 -27.16 -24.30 -15.92
N ARG A 122 -27.77 -25.22 -16.68
CA ARG A 122 -28.85 -26.08 -16.19
C ARG A 122 -28.37 -27.00 -15.07
N LEU A 123 -27.19 -27.60 -15.21
CA LEU A 123 -26.57 -28.44 -14.20
C LEU A 123 -26.38 -27.70 -12.86
N LEU A 124 -25.90 -26.45 -12.87
CA LEU A 124 -25.77 -25.63 -11.66
C LEU A 124 -27.14 -25.38 -11.01
N SER A 125 -28.13 -24.98 -11.81
CA SER A 125 -29.48 -24.69 -11.33
C SER A 125 -30.16 -25.93 -10.73
N GLU A 126 -30.09 -27.09 -11.40
CA GLU A 126 -30.69 -28.35 -10.95
C GLU A 126 -30.02 -28.92 -9.69
N SER A 127 -28.76 -28.57 -9.44
CA SER A 127 -28.08 -28.90 -8.19
C SER A 127 -28.55 -28.09 -6.97
N GLY A 128 -29.48 -27.14 -7.19
CA GLY A 128 -30.07 -26.30 -6.16
C GLY A 128 -29.16 -25.17 -5.70
N GLN A 129 -28.22 -24.73 -6.55
CA GLN A 129 -27.44 -23.51 -6.36
C GLN A 129 -28.18 -22.31 -6.97
N THR A 130 -27.90 -21.10 -6.50
CA THR A 130 -28.57 -19.90 -6.99
C THR A 130 -27.85 -19.35 -8.21
N ILE A 131 -28.58 -19.03 -9.27
CA ILE A 131 -28.03 -18.42 -10.49
C ILE A 131 -28.28 -16.91 -10.47
N GLY A 132 -27.21 -16.14 -10.62
CA GLY A 132 -27.21 -14.68 -10.65
C GLY A 132 -26.80 -14.14 -12.02
N ASN A 133 -27.21 -12.90 -12.29
CA ASN A 133 -26.86 -12.17 -13.50
C ASN A 133 -25.43 -11.60 -13.37
N TYR A 134 -24.55 -11.87 -14.34
CA TYR A 134 -23.19 -11.31 -14.42
C TYR A 134 -22.98 -10.46 -15.67
N THR A 135 -24.02 -9.75 -16.10
CA THR A 135 -24.13 -8.97 -17.34
C THR A 135 -24.02 -9.83 -18.59
N LEU A 136 -24.19 -9.24 -19.77
CA LEU A 136 -24.25 -10.00 -21.01
C LEU A 136 -22.90 -10.64 -21.38
N SER A 137 -21.79 -9.95 -21.07
CA SER A 137 -20.43 -10.38 -21.42
C SER A 137 -19.42 -10.22 -20.28
N ALA A 138 -19.86 -10.01 -19.03
CA ALA A 138 -19.00 -9.69 -17.89
C ALA A 138 -18.10 -8.46 -18.09
N ARG A 139 -18.62 -7.46 -18.82
CA ARG A 139 -17.91 -6.20 -19.09
C ARG A 139 -17.57 -5.47 -17.79
N LYS A 140 -16.50 -4.66 -17.84
CA LYS A 140 -16.05 -3.81 -16.73
C LYS A 140 -16.64 -2.40 -16.85
N TYR A 141 -16.60 -1.64 -15.76
CA TYR A 141 -16.93 -0.21 -15.72
C TYR A 141 -18.32 0.12 -16.26
N LEU A 142 -19.35 -0.62 -15.83
CA LEU A 142 -20.72 -0.37 -16.30
C LEU A 142 -21.28 0.99 -15.86
N GLU A 143 -20.67 1.67 -14.89
CA GLU A 143 -21.02 3.05 -14.53
C GLU A 143 -20.87 4.06 -15.67
N GLU A 144 -20.13 3.72 -16.73
CA GLU A 144 -19.97 4.55 -17.92
C GLU A 144 -21.14 4.46 -18.91
N LEU A 145 -22.03 3.47 -18.74
CA LEU A 145 -23.18 3.26 -19.61
C LEU A 145 -24.37 4.16 -19.25
N THR A 146 -25.18 4.44 -20.27
CA THR A 146 -26.50 5.02 -20.05
C THR A 146 -27.44 4.03 -19.35
N LYS A 147 -28.49 4.53 -18.70
CA LYS A 147 -29.47 3.67 -18.02
C LYS A 147 -30.18 2.73 -18.99
N GLU A 148 -30.40 3.20 -20.21
CA GLU A 148 -31.03 2.44 -21.27
C GLU A 148 -30.16 1.25 -21.68
N GLU A 149 -28.85 1.48 -21.87
CA GLU A 149 -27.89 0.42 -22.18
C GLU A 149 -27.74 -0.58 -21.04
N LEU A 150 -27.76 -0.10 -19.79
CA LEU A 150 -27.76 -0.96 -18.59
C LEU A 150 -29.00 -1.86 -18.53
N VAL A 151 -30.19 -1.28 -18.74
CA VAL A 151 -31.44 -2.05 -18.79
C VAL A 151 -31.42 -3.08 -19.91
N GLU A 152 -30.93 -2.71 -21.09
CA GLU A 152 -30.81 -3.66 -22.19
C GLU A 152 -29.90 -4.84 -21.86
N ASP A 153 -28.71 -4.58 -21.30
CA ASP A 153 -27.76 -5.63 -20.92
C ASP A 153 -28.36 -6.58 -19.87
N PHE A 154 -28.93 -6.02 -18.80
CA PHE A 154 -29.49 -6.78 -17.70
C PHE A 154 -30.70 -7.60 -18.12
N VAL A 155 -31.63 -7.02 -18.88
CA VAL A 155 -32.85 -7.72 -19.34
C VAL A 155 -32.51 -8.83 -20.33
N LYS A 156 -31.56 -8.61 -21.25
CA LYS A 156 -31.12 -9.66 -22.19
C LYS A 156 -30.53 -10.84 -21.43
N THR A 157 -29.66 -10.57 -20.46
CA THR A 157 -29.06 -11.61 -19.62
C THR A 157 -30.11 -12.34 -18.77
N ASN A 158 -31.06 -11.60 -18.16
CA ASN A 158 -32.17 -12.19 -17.40
C ASN A 158 -33.01 -13.13 -18.26
N ARG A 159 -33.32 -12.73 -19.50
CA ARG A 159 -34.10 -13.53 -20.44
C ARG A 159 -33.36 -14.82 -20.81
N ILE A 160 -32.08 -14.73 -21.12
CA ILE A 160 -31.26 -15.92 -21.44
C ILE A 160 -31.26 -16.91 -20.27
N LEU A 161 -30.95 -16.44 -19.06
CA LEU A 161 -30.87 -17.30 -17.87
C LEU A 161 -32.25 -17.86 -17.48
N LEU A 162 -33.33 -17.08 -17.63
CA LEU A 162 -34.70 -17.54 -17.44
C LEU A 162 -35.07 -18.69 -18.39
N ASP A 163 -34.75 -18.54 -19.67
CA ASP A 163 -35.11 -19.53 -20.69
C ASP A 163 -34.31 -20.84 -20.51
N ILE A 164 -33.09 -20.78 -19.95
CA ILE A 164 -32.27 -21.97 -19.66
C ILE A 164 -32.69 -22.68 -18.37
N THR A 165 -32.91 -21.91 -17.29
CA THR A 165 -33.11 -22.44 -15.92
C THR A 165 -34.59 -22.57 -15.52
N GLY A 166 -35.49 -21.90 -16.24
CA GLY A 166 -36.91 -21.78 -15.89
C GLY A 166 -37.20 -20.73 -14.80
N GLY A 167 -36.18 -20.05 -14.27
CA GLY A 167 -36.32 -18.99 -13.27
C GLY A 167 -35.49 -17.75 -13.62
N ALA A 168 -36.08 -16.56 -13.48
CA ALA A 168 -35.33 -15.33 -13.72
C ALA A 168 -34.37 -15.06 -12.54
N PRO A 169 -33.12 -14.64 -12.79
CA PRO A 169 -32.22 -14.26 -11.71
C PRO A 169 -32.77 -13.03 -10.97
N GLU A 170 -32.66 -13.04 -9.63
CA GLU A 170 -33.10 -11.91 -8.79
C GLU A 170 -31.92 -11.05 -8.28
N VAL A 171 -30.70 -11.58 -8.40
CA VAL A 171 -29.46 -10.96 -7.93
C VAL A 171 -28.51 -10.67 -9.10
N LEU A 172 -27.88 -9.50 -9.05
CA LEU A 172 -26.90 -9.03 -10.03
C LEU A 172 -25.53 -8.90 -9.39
N LYS A 173 -24.48 -9.17 -10.14
CA LYS A 173 -23.13 -8.71 -9.82
C LYS A 173 -22.49 -8.19 -11.10
N ALA A 174 -21.70 -7.13 -10.98
CA ALA A 174 -20.98 -6.58 -12.11
C ALA A 174 -19.47 -6.60 -11.86
N ASN A 175 -18.73 -6.86 -12.94
CA ASN A 175 -17.29 -6.99 -12.93
C ASN A 175 -16.65 -5.60 -12.84
N VAL A 176 -15.72 -5.37 -11.91
CA VAL A 176 -14.99 -4.10 -11.71
C VAL A 176 -15.85 -2.86 -12.03
N THR A 177 -16.95 -2.69 -11.30
CA THR A 177 -17.97 -1.68 -11.58
C THR A 177 -18.35 -0.93 -10.31
N GLU A 178 -18.48 0.39 -10.40
CA GLU A 178 -19.04 1.21 -9.32
C GLU A 178 -20.58 1.20 -9.38
N TYR A 179 -21.22 0.82 -8.27
CA TYR A 179 -22.70 0.74 -8.20
C TYR A 179 -23.31 2.12 -7.93
N THR A 180 -23.37 2.94 -8.97
CA THR A 180 -24.00 4.26 -8.94
C THR A 180 -25.52 4.16 -8.75
N ASP A 181 -26.17 5.26 -8.39
CA ASP A 181 -27.63 5.31 -8.27
C ASP A 181 -28.31 4.91 -9.58
N ASP A 182 -27.77 5.36 -10.71
CA ASP A 182 -28.29 5.07 -12.04
C ASP A 182 -28.18 3.59 -12.40
N PHE A 183 -27.07 2.95 -12.03
CA PHE A 183 -26.90 1.50 -12.12
C PHE A 183 -27.96 0.76 -11.29
N LEU A 184 -28.18 1.18 -10.03
CA LEU A 184 -29.12 0.52 -9.13
C LEU A 184 -30.58 0.72 -9.55
N TYR A 185 -30.92 1.85 -10.16
CA TYR A 185 -32.23 2.08 -10.77
C TYR A 185 -32.44 1.19 -11.99
N ALA A 186 -31.44 1.08 -12.87
CA ALA A 186 -31.49 0.20 -14.05
C ALA A 186 -31.62 -1.28 -13.65
N ALA A 187 -30.87 -1.73 -12.64
CA ALA A 187 -30.96 -3.08 -12.10
C ALA A 187 -32.37 -3.38 -11.56
N TYR A 188 -32.92 -2.48 -10.72
CA TYR A 188 -34.25 -2.64 -10.16
C TYR A 188 -35.35 -2.69 -11.24
N ALA A 189 -35.28 -1.76 -12.21
CA ALA A 189 -36.21 -1.72 -13.35
C ALA A 189 -36.13 -2.99 -14.22
N SER A 190 -34.97 -3.65 -14.24
CA SER A 190 -34.74 -4.91 -14.95
C SER A 190 -35.21 -6.16 -14.17
N GLY A 191 -35.76 -5.99 -12.96
CA GLY A 191 -36.22 -7.06 -12.08
C GLY A 191 -35.17 -7.59 -11.10
N LEU A 192 -33.97 -7.02 -11.08
CA LEU A 192 -32.86 -7.40 -10.20
C LEU A 192 -32.94 -6.55 -8.93
N LYS A 193 -33.54 -7.12 -7.87
CA LYS A 193 -33.83 -6.38 -6.63
C LYS A 193 -32.58 -6.12 -5.80
N GLN A 194 -31.54 -6.92 -5.99
CA GLN A 194 -30.33 -6.90 -5.18
C GLN A 194 -29.10 -6.96 -6.07
N VAL A 195 -28.08 -6.18 -5.70
CA VAL A 195 -26.76 -6.19 -6.35
C VAL A 195 -25.71 -6.59 -5.34
N VAL A 196 -24.90 -7.60 -5.66
CA VAL A 196 -23.91 -8.18 -4.76
C VAL A 196 -22.56 -7.52 -4.95
N LYS A 197 -21.93 -7.13 -3.85
CA LYS A 197 -20.57 -6.61 -3.76
C LYS A 197 -19.73 -7.58 -2.92
N SER A 198 -18.62 -8.04 -3.46
CA SER A 198 -17.71 -8.94 -2.75
C SER A 198 -16.66 -8.18 -1.96
N ASP A 199 -16.25 -8.75 -0.83
CA ASP A 199 -15.19 -8.22 0.02
C ASP A 199 -13.82 -8.83 -0.32
N TYR A 200 -13.83 -10.08 -0.79
CA TYR A 200 -12.65 -10.87 -1.11
C TYR A 200 -12.84 -11.57 -2.44
N TYR A 201 -11.82 -11.52 -3.30
CA TYR A 201 -11.78 -12.27 -4.55
C TYR A 201 -10.63 -13.28 -4.52
N LEU A 202 -10.93 -14.49 -4.98
CA LEU A 202 -10.06 -15.64 -5.02
C LEU A 202 -10.06 -16.24 -6.43
N ASN A 203 -9.01 -16.99 -6.77
CA ASN A 203 -8.88 -17.71 -8.02
C ASN A 203 -8.05 -18.99 -7.82
N TYR A 204 -7.65 -19.64 -8.91
CA TYR A 204 -6.86 -20.89 -8.86
C TYR A 204 -5.45 -20.75 -8.23
N GLN A 205 -4.96 -19.53 -7.97
CA GLN A 205 -3.65 -19.24 -7.37
C GLN A 205 -3.73 -18.77 -5.91
N SER A 206 -4.94 -18.62 -5.35
CA SER A 206 -5.12 -17.96 -4.04
C SER A 206 -4.44 -18.66 -2.86
N PHE A 207 -4.35 -19.99 -2.90
CA PHE A 207 -3.80 -20.79 -1.82
C PHE A 207 -2.83 -21.83 -2.38
N SER A 208 -1.62 -21.85 -1.82
CA SER A 208 -0.64 -22.89 -2.11
C SER A 208 -0.91 -24.17 -1.31
N ASN A 209 -1.65 -24.09 -0.20
CA ASN A 209 -2.00 -25.24 0.64
C ASN A 209 -3.15 -24.92 1.65
N LYS A 210 -3.56 -25.93 2.43
CA LYS A 210 -4.61 -25.78 3.46
C LYS A 210 -4.28 -24.75 4.55
N LYS A 211 -3.00 -24.57 4.88
CA LYS A 211 -2.57 -23.64 5.94
C LYS A 211 -2.78 -22.20 5.49
N THR A 212 -2.46 -21.87 4.23
CA THR A 212 -2.68 -20.52 3.70
C THR A 212 -4.18 -20.17 3.62
N ALA A 213 -5.03 -21.15 3.28
CA ALA A 213 -6.48 -20.96 3.33
C ALA A 213 -7.01 -20.72 4.76
N LEU A 214 -6.44 -21.42 5.75
CA LEU A 214 -6.78 -21.20 7.16
C LEU A 214 -6.30 -19.84 7.67
N GLU A 215 -5.14 -19.37 7.22
CA GLU A 215 -4.60 -18.05 7.56
C GLU A 215 -5.44 -16.93 6.94
N PHE A 216 -5.81 -17.07 5.66
CA PHE A 216 -6.77 -16.17 5.01
C PHE A 216 -8.08 -16.09 5.79
N LEU A 217 -8.68 -17.25 6.13
CA LEU A 217 -9.93 -17.29 6.87
C LEU A 217 -9.86 -16.63 8.26
N LYS A 218 -8.70 -16.68 8.92
CA LYS A 218 -8.51 -15.97 10.19
C LYS A 218 -8.48 -14.45 10.04
N GLY A 219 -8.12 -13.96 8.86
CA GLY A 219 -8.06 -12.55 8.52
C GLY A 219 -9.36 -11.95 7.97
N ILE A 220 -10.34 -12.78 7.55
CA ILE A 220 -11.56 -12.24 6.95
C ILE A 220 -12.49 -11.59 7.98
N LYS A 221 -13.20 -10.55 7.54
CA LYS A 221 -14.33 -9.99 8.28
C LYS A 221 -15.45 -11.03 8.39
N ARG A 222 -16.03 -11.21 9.58
CA ARG A 222 -17.26 -12.01 9.77
C ARG A 222 -18.41 -11.39 8.99
N GLY A 223 -19.21 -12.22 8.35
CA GLY A 223 -20.30 -11.79 7.48
C GLY A 223 -19.81 -11.22 6.15
N ALA A 224 -18.66 -11.66 5.64
CA ALA A 224 -18.12 -11.25 4.35
C ALA A 224 -18.69 -12.05 3.18
N VAL A 225 -18.65 -11.46 1.99
CA VAL A 225 -18.95 -12.11 0.71
C VAL A 225 -17.62 -12.44 0.02
N ILE A 226 -17.33 -13.73 -0.13
CA ILE A 226 -16.12 -14.25 -0.78
C ILE A 226 -16.49 -14.69 -2.19
N SER A 227 -15.70 -14.32 -3.17
CA SER A 227 -15.93 -14.64 -4.58
C SER A 227 -14.76 -15.38 -5.20
N PHE A 228 -15.05 -16.40 -6.00
CA PHE A 228 -14.08 -17.09 -6.84
C PHE A 228 -14.28 -16.72 -8.32
N LYS A 229 -13.25 -16.17 -8.96
CA LYS A 229 -13.21 -16.02 -10.43
C LYS A 229 -12.92 -17.37 -11.07
N THR A 230 -13.76 -17.79 -12.01
CA THR A 230 -13.69 -19.13 -12.61
C THR A 230 -12.84 -19.20 -13.87
N ASP A 231 -12.75 -18.10 -14.63
CA ASP A 231 -12.21 -18.04 -16.00
C ASP A 231 -11.14 -16.95 -16.20
N SER A 232 -10.84 -16.15 -15.17
CA SER A 232 -9.99 -14.95 -15.26
C SER A 232 -8.94 -14.84 -14.13
N SER A 233 -7.83 -14.14 -14.40
CA SER A 233 -6.94 -13.60 -13.36
C SER A 233 -7.66 -12.50 -12.58
N LEU A 234 -7.28 -12.27 -11.32
CA LEU A 234 -7.86 -11.17 -10.53
C LEU A 234 -7.43 -9.83 -11.13
N ASP A 235 -8.33 -8.84 -11.15
CA ASP A 235 -7.99 -7.46 -11.46
C ASP A 235 -7.27 -6.77 -10.29
N GLU A 236 -6.53 -5.69 -10.54
CA GLU A 236 -5.80 -4.96 -9.48
C GLU A 236 -6.68 -4.55 -8.30
N SER A 237 -7.93 -4.15 -8.56
CA SER A 237 -8.91 -3.78 -7.53
C SER A 237 -9.51 -4.97 -6.76
N GLU A 238 -9.32 -6.18 -7.28
CA GLU A 238 -9.85 -7.44 -6.76
C GLU A 238 -8.79 -8.22 -5.96
N TYR A 239 -7.50 -7.91 -6.15
CA TYR A 239 -6.45 -8.38 -5.26
C TYR A 239 -6.66 -7.86 -3.84
N ASP A 240 -6.77 -8.82 -2.93
CA ASP A 240 -7.22 -8.70 -1.55
C ASP A 240 -6.90 -7.37 -0.82
N ASN A 241 -7.97 -6.67 -0.41
CA ASN A 241 -7.99 -5.53 0.51
C ASN A 241 -7.64 -5.91 1.98
N SER A 242 -7.21 -7.14 2.28
CA SER A 242 -6.76 -7.61 3.60
C SER A 242 -5.25 -7.82 3.78
N LYS A 243 -4.39 -7.21 2.95
CA LYS A 243 -2.94 -7.08 3.25
C LYS A 243 -2.63 -6.12 4.41
N LYS A 244 -3.33 -6.28 5.54
CA LYS A 244 -3.01 -5.81 6.89
C LYS A 244 -3.04 -6.96 7.91
N SER A 245 -2.36 -8.08 7.68
CA SER A 245 -1.66 -8.87 8.73
C SER A 245 -1.12 -10.23 8.23
N GLU A 246 0.14 -10.52 8.61
CA GLU A 246 0.81 -11.84 8.72
C GLU A 246 1.12 -12.64 7.42
N GLU A 247 2.38 -12.64 6.95
CA GLU A 247 3.50 -13.55 7.32
C GLU A 247 3.49 -14.88 6.54
N GLU A 248 4.03 -14.86 5.31
CA GLU A 248 4.42 -16.07 4.60
C GLU A 248 5.69 -16.67 5.21
N LYS A 249 5.62 -17.91 5.69
CA LYS A 249 6.80 -18.67 6.09
C LYS A 249 7.63 -19.05 4.86
N PRO A 250 8.96 -18.91 4.89
CA PRO A 250 9.82 -19.32 3.78
C PRO A 250 9.81 -20.84 3.60
N ALA A 251 9.83 -21.27 2.34
CA ALA A 251 10.15 -22.65 1.96
C ALA A 251 11.55 -23.02 2.45
N ILE A 252 11.70 -24.26 2.92
CA ILE A 252 12.99 -24.85 3.30
C ILE A 252 13.72 -25.22 2.01
N ASP A 253 14.81 -24.51 1.71
CA ASP A 253 15.76 -24.90 0.67
C ASP A 253 16.40 -26.26 1.03
N LYS A 254 16.10 -27.28 0.21
CA LYS A 254 17.03 -28.40 -0.01
C LYS A 254 17.87 -28.03 -1.22
N GLU A 255 19.19 -28.01 -1.04
CA GLU A 255 20.17 -27.72 -2.09
C GLU A 255 19.93 -28.56 -3.37
N PRO A 256 20.26 -28.02 -4.54
CA PRO A 256 19.96 -28.64 -5.83
C PRO A 256 20.86 -29.86 -6.04
N THR A 257 20.26 -31.04 -6.11
CA THR A 257 20.85 -32.16 -6.83
C THR A 257 20.20 -32.19 -8.21
N ILE A 258 21.02 -31.98 -9.24
CA ILE A 258 20.61 -31.97 -10.65
C ILE A 258 20.07 -33.35 -11.01
N GLU A 259 18.76 -33.46 -11.26
CA GLU A 259 18.19 -34.36 -12.26
C GLU A 259 16.97 -33.68 -12.89
N THR A 260 17.07 -33.42 -14.19
CA THR A 260 15.98 -32.93 -15.05
C THR A 260 14.82 -33.92 -15.03
N LYS A 261 13.68 -33.51 -14.49
CA LYS A 261 12.39 -34.15 -14.76
C LYS A 261 11.40 -33.09 -15.24
N ASP A 262 10.91 -33.30 -16.46
CA ASP A 262 9.89 -32.52 -17.13
C ASP A 262 8.72 -32.22 -16.18
N MET A 263 8.52 -30.95 -15.83
CA MET A 263 7.30 -30.51 -15.14
C MET A 263 6.24 -30.27 -16.22
N THR A 264 5.24 -31.14 -16.28
CA THR A 264 4.03 -30.93 -17.06
C THR A 264 3.29 -29.67 -16.60
N PRO A 265 2.68 -28.89 -17.51
CA PRO A 265 1.89 -27.70 -17.16
C PRO A 265 0.80 -28.03 -16.14
N VAL A 266 0.69 -27.23 -15.07
CA VAL A 266 -0.37 -27.39 -14.06
C VAL A 266 -1.72 -27.05 -14.70
N ASN A 267 -2.66 -28.00 -14.69
CA ASN A 267 -4.02 -27.78 -15.17
C ASN A 267 -4.77 -26.81 -14.23
N LYS A 268 -5.15 -25.63 -14.75
CA LYS A 268 -5.81 -24.54 -14.00
C LYS A 268 -7.10 -25.00 -13.31
N ASP A 269 -7.91 -25.84 -13.95
CA ASP A 269 -9.18 -26.35 -13.41
C ASP A 269 -8.97 -27.22 -12.16
N THR A 270 -7.90 -28.01 -12.16
CA THR A 270 -7.56 -28.85 -11.00
C THR A 270 -7.09 -27.98 -9.83
N ALA A 271 -6.29 -26.95 -10.11
CA ALA A 271 -5.84 -25.99 -9.09
C ALA A 271 -7.02 -25.18 -8.52
N PHE A 272 -7.98 -24.77 -9.36
CA PHE A 272 -9.19 -24.07 -8.95
C PHE A 272 -10.02 -24.90 -7.96
N LEU A 273 -10.39 -26.13 -8.32
CA LEU A 273 -11.16 -27.04 -7.45
C LEU A 273 -10.44 -27.29 -6.12
N GLN A 274 -9.11 -27.44 -6.16
CA GLN A 274 -8.33 -27.66 -4.97
C GLN A 274 -8.34 -26.45 -4.02
N ASN A 275 -8.30 -25.23 -4.56
CA ASN A 275 -8.36 -23.99 -3.80
C ASN A 275 -9.72 -23.80 -3.12
N VAL A 276 -10.81 -24.10 -3.83
CA VAL A 276 -12.16 -24.12 -3.24
C VAL A 276 -12.20 -25.14 -2.09
N GLU A 277 -11.69 -26.35 -2.29
CA GLU A 277 -11.67 -27.37 -1.23
C GLU A 277 -10.85 -26.92 -0.01
N TYR A 278 -9.72 -26.25 -0.20
CA TYR A 278 -8.93 -25.71 0.92
C TYR A 278 -9.71 -24.69 1.74
N LEU A 279 -10.45 -23.80 1.10
CA LEU A 279 -11.30 -22.83 1.81
C LEU A 279 -12.41 -23.54 2.60
N LEU A 280 -13.12 -24.49 1.98
CA LEU A 280 -14.20 -25.23 2.65
C LEU A 280 -13.69 -26.01 3.86
N GLN A 281 -12.51 -26.61 3.76
CA GLN A 281 -11.87 -27.31 4.87
C GLN A 281 -11.45 -26.35 5.99
N ALA A 282 -10.86 -25.21 5.66
CA ALA A 282 -10.51 -24.19 6.65
C ALA A 282 -11.75 -23.69 7.40
N MET A 283 -12.85 -23.46 6.67
CA MET A 283 -14.11 -23.02 7.27
C MET A 283 -14.71 -24.05 8.23
N ALA A 284 -14.68 -25.33 7.87
CA ALA A 284 -15.09 -26.40 8.77
C ALA A 284 -14.24 -26.45 10.06
N VAL A 285 -12.93 -26.19 9.96
CA VAL A 285 -12.03 -26.16 11.13
C VAL A 285 -12.31 -24.97 12.04
N GLU A 286 -12.63 -23.80 11.47
CA GLU A 286 -12.93 -22.58 12.23
C GLU A 286 -14.40 -22.44 12.63
N ASN A 287 -15.24 -23.44 12.36
CA ASN A 287 -16.70 -23.43 12.58
C ASN A 287 -17.39 -22.23 11.92
N TYR A 288 -17.04 -21.93 10.67
CA TYR A 288 -17.80 -20.99 9.84
C TYR A 288 -18.98 -21.70 9.17
N SER A 289 -20.14 -21.05 9.15
CA SER A 289 -21.31 -21.48 8.37
C SER A 289 -21.41 -20.68 7.09
N PHE A 290 -21.58 -21.35 5.95
CA PHE A 290 -21.93 -20.68 4.71
C PHE A 290 -23.42 -20.40 4.66
N VAL A 291 -23.75 -19.17 4.31
CA VAL A 291 -25.13 -18.72 4.13
C VAL A 291 -25.29 -18.16 2.73
N ALA A 292 -26.49 -18.26 2.18
CA ALA A 292 -26.76 -17.62 0.90
C ALA A 292 -26.58 -16.09 1.05
N VAL A 293 -26.20 -15.43 -0.06
CA VAL A 293 -25.86 -14.00 -0.02
C VAL A 293 -27.04 -13.14 0.47
N ASP A 294 -28.25 -13.50 0.11
CA ASP A 294 -29.52 -12.88 0.53
C ASP A 294 -29.88 -13.17 2.01
N GLU A 295 -29.47 -14.31 2.55
CA GLU A 295 -29.63 -14.67 3.95
C GLU A 295 -28.63 -13.95 4.88
N LEU A 296 -27.55 -13.41 4.32
CA LEU A 296 -26.47 -12.77 5.10
C LEU A 296 -27.03 -11.67 6.01
N ASN A 297 -27.98 -10.87 5.51
CA ASN A 297 -28.63 -9.79 6.28
C ASN A 297 -29.34 -10.27 7.56
N LEU A 298 -29.75 -11.54 7.67
CA LEU A 298 -30.37 -12.11 8.88
C LEU A 298 -29.42 -12.15 10.08
N TYR A 299 -28.11 -12.16 9.81
CA TYR A 299 -27.06 -12.22 10.83
C TYR A 299 -26.56 -10.84 11.24
N ARG A 300 -27.10 -9.75 10.68
CA ARG A 300 -26.67 -8.39 10.95
C ARG A 300 -26.94 -8.02 12.42
N ASP A 301 -25.90 -7.58 13.11
CA ASP A 301 -26.03 -7.09 14.48
C ASP A 301 -26.31 -5.58 14.48
N MET A 302 -27.53 -5.23 14.88
CA MET A 302 -28.01 -3.85 14.91
C MET A 302 -27.28 -2.97 15.93
N ASP A 303 -26.59 -3.52 16.93
CA ASP A 303 -25.83 -2.73 17.89
C ASP A 303 -24.72 -1.92 17.20
N TYR A 304 -24.18 -2.39 16.07
CA TYR A 304 -23.19 -1.64 15.27
C TYR A 304 -23.74 -0.34 14.67
N THR A 305 -25.06 -0.15 14.68
CA THR A 305 -25.72 1.08 14.20
C THR A 305 -25.96 2.10 15.30
N PHE A 306 -25.62 1.79 16.56
CA PHE A 306 -25.90 2.67 17.69
C PHE A 306 -25.00 3.90 17.69
N ASP A 307 -25.63 5.06 17.82
CA ASP A 307 -24.96 6.34 18.00
C ASP A 307 -24.78 6.67 19.49
N PHE A 308 -23.53 6.74 19.95
CA PHE A 308 -23.18 7.05 21.33
C PHE A 308 -23.02 8.55 21.60
N THR A 309 -23.31 9.43 20.64
CA THR A 309 -23.16 10.89 20.76
C THR A 309 -23.97 11.46 21.93
N GLN A 310 -25.22 11.02 22.10
CA GLN A 310 -26.06 11.47 23.22
C GLN A 310 -25.45 11.06 24.57
N LEU A 311 -24.90 9.86 24.66
CA LEU A 311 -24.26 9.35 25.87
C LEU A 311 -23.02 10.19 26.23
N ARG A 312 -22.22 10.58 25.23
CA ARG A 312 -21.08 11.48 25.39
C ARG A 312 -21.50 12.86 25.92
N ASN A 313 -22.54 13.43 25.31
CA ASN A 313 -23.08 14.74 25.68
C ASN A 313 -23.59 14.75 27.14
N LEU A 314 -24.25 13.68 27.58
CA LEU A 314 -24.71 13.51 28.96
C LEU A 314 -23.54 13.33 29.94
N ASN A 315 -22.48 12.64 29.52
CA ASN A 315 -21.27 12.44 30.33
C ASN A 315 -20.50 13.75 30.57
N LYS A 316 -20.62 14.75 29.69
CA LYS A 316 -20.00 16.10 29.81
C LYS A 316 -18.49 16.05 30.07
N GLY A 317 -17.78 15.16 29.37
CA GLY A 317 -16.32 15.00 29.50
C GLY A 317 -15.84 14.45 30.85
N LYS A 318 -16.74 13.91 31.69
CA LYS A 318 -16.32 13.24 32.93
C LYS A 318 -15.43 12.05 32.61
N LEU A 319 -14.36 11.91 33.38
CA LEU A 319 -13.39 10.83 33.22
C LEU A 319 -13.59 9.79 34.33
N ALA A 320 -13.58 8.52 33.94
CA ALA A 320 -13.67 7.43 34.89
C ALA A 320 -12.47 7.47 35.85
N LYS A 321 -12.75 7.15 37.12
CA LYS A 321 -11.70 6.98 38.13
C LYS A 321 -10.93 5.70 37.82
N VAL A 322 -9.60 5.82 37.82
CA VAL A 322 -8.67 4.71 37.60
C VAL A 322 -8.19 4.17 38.95
N TYR A 323 -8.24 2.85 39.09
CA TYR A 323 -7.73 2.13 40.26
C TYR A 323 -6.52 1.31 39.83
N LYS A 324 -5.33 1.84 40.09
CA LYS A 324 -4.04 1.12 39.92
C LYS A 324 -3.73 0.27 41.15
N ASN A 325 -4.08 0.78 42.32
CA ASN A 325 -4.12 0.09 43.60
C ASN A 325 -5.44 0.44 44.29
N MET A 326 -5.87 -0.39 45.20
CA MET A 326 -7.05 -0.17 46.03
C MET A 326 -6.68 0.59 47.29
N ASN A 327 -7.41 1.66 47.58
CA ASN A 327 -7.33 2.30 48.89
C ASN A 327 -8.33 1.60 49.82
N THR A 328 -7.93 0.51 50.46
CA THR A 328 -8.80 -0.32 51.32
C THR A 328 -8.23 -0.46 52.73
N ALA A 329 -9.10 -0.59 53.73
CA ALA A 329 -8.72 -0.93 55.11
C ALA A 329 -8.45 -2.44 55.30
N LEU A 330 -8.84 -3.29 54.34
CA LEU A 330 -8.59 -4.72 54.37
C LEU A 330 -7.11 -5.01 54.07
N PRO A 331 -6.39 -5.81 54.87
CA PRO A 331 -5.02 -6.24 54.58
C PRO A 331 -5.01 -7.29 53.46
N SER A 332 -5.49 -6.90 52.27
CA SER A 332 -5.72 -7.79 51.15
C SER A 332 -5.13 -7.28 49.84
N VAL A 333 -4.94 -8.18 48.89
CA VAL A 333 -4.54 -7.91 47.50
C VAL A 333 -5.56 -8.54 46.55
N ALA A 334 -5.63 -8.07 45.30
CA ALA A 334 -6.47 -8.66 44.26
C ALA A 334 -5.63 -9.43 43.24
N LEU A 335 -6.03 -10.68 42.95
CA LEU A 335 -5.53 -11.42 41.78
C LEU A 335 -6.47 -11.17 40.60
N THR A 336 -5.93 -10.68 39.50
CA THR A 336 -6.68 -10.36 38.28
C THR A 336 -6.13 -11.09 37.06
N PHE A 337 -7.03 -11.63 36.24
CA PHE A 337 -6.70 -12.50 35.11
C PHE A 337 -7.31 -12.00 33.80
N ARG A 338 -6.58 -12.21 32.69
CA ARG A 338 -7.05 -12.07 31.30
C ARG A 338 -6.55 -13.24 30.44
N GLY A 339 -7.11 -13.42 29.24
CA GLY A 339 -6.58 -14.32 28.21
C GLY A 339 -6.96 -15.79 28.44
N ILE A 340 -8.25 -16.12 28.34
CA ILE A 340 -8.81 -17.46 28.64
C ILE A 340 -8.87 -18.40 27.43
N SER A 341 -8.11 -18.10 26.37
CA SER A 341 -8.09 -18.87 25.12
C SER A 341 -7.41 -20.24 25.23
N ASP A 342 -6.64 -20.49 26.29
CA ASP A 342 -5.97 -21.77 26.57
C ASP A 342 -6.74 -22.58 27.65
N GLU A 343 -7.41 -23.65 27.23
CA GLU A 343 -8.24 -24.48 28.11
C GLU A 343 -7.48 -25.17 29.23
N GLU A 344 -6.30 -25.69 28.91
CA GLU A 344 -5.48 -26.43 29.84
C GLU A 344 -5.01 -25.51 30.97
N LYS A 345 -4.57 -24.30 30.62
CA LYS A 345 -4.14 -23.30 31.60
C LYS A 345 -5.29 -22.77 32.43
N VAL A 346 -6.46 -22.51 31.83
CA VAL A 346 -7.66 -22.09 32.57
C VAL A 346 -8.06 -23.18 33.58
N THR A 347 -8.15 -24.43 33.15
CA THR A 347 -8.52 -25.57 34.01
C THR A 347 -7.54 -25.73 35.17
N LYS A 348 -6.23 -25.68 34.90
CA LYS A 348 -5.20 -25.75 35.94
C LYS A 348 -5.25 -24.56 36.90
N MET A 349 -5.51 -23.35 36.39
CA MET A 349 -5.62 -22.14 37.22
C MET A 349 -6.83 -22.21 38.15
N LEU A 350 -8.00 -22.60 37.64
CA LEU A 350 -9.21 -22.79 38.45
C LEU A 350 -8.98 -23.87 39.51
N GLY A 351 -8.34 -24.99 39.15
CA GLY A 351 -7.91 -26.03 40.09
C GLY A 351 -7.02 -25.50 41.21
N LEU A 352 -6.00 -24.70 40.88
CA LEU A 352 -5.12 -24.06 41.86
C LEU A 352 -5.87 -23.10 42.79
N LEU A 353 -6.71 -22.22 42.23
CA LEU A 353 -7.49 -21.26 43.01
C LEU A 353 -8.45 -21.98 43.97
N LYS A 354 -9.05 -23.08 43.53
CA LYS A 354 -9.92 -23.91 44.35
C LYS A 354 -9.17 -24.67 45.44
N GLU A 355 -8.01 -25.25 45.13
CA GLU A 355 -7.13 -25.93 46.10
C GLU A 355 -6.72 -25.01 47.25
N LYS A 356 -6.44 -23.73 46.93
CA LYS A 356 -6.01 -22.71 47.90
C LYS A 356 -7.16 -21.90 48.51
N ASP A 357 -8.41 -22.25 48.22
CA ASP A 357 -9.62 -21.52 48.63
C ASP A 357 -9.59 -20.00 48.31
N LEU A 358 -9.13 -19.66 47.11
CA LEU A 358 -8.98 -18.28 46.63
C LEU A 358 -10.09 -17.91 45.65
N LYS A 359 -10.53 -16.65 45.73
CA LYS A 359 -11.38 -16.01 44.72
C LYS A 359 -10.62 -14.91 44.00
N ALA A 360 -10.72 -14.88 42.68
CA ALA A 360 -10.03 -13.93 41.82
C ALA A 360 -11.00 -13.21 40.85
N THR A 361 -10.49 -12.20 40.14
CA THR A 361 -11.28 -11.45 39.15
C THR A 361 -10.76 -11.68 37.73
N PHE A 362 -11.61 -12.16 36.83
CA PHE A 362 -11.30 -12.42 35.42
C PHE A 362 -11.92 -11.31 34.55
N PHE A 363 -11.09 -10.56 33.82
CA PHE A 363 -11.55 -9.57 32.85
C PHE A 363 -11.60 -10.23 31.47
N VAL A 364 -12.79 -10.63 31.05
CA VAL A 364 -13.01 -11.39 29.81
C VAL A 364 -13.44 -10.46 28.70
N THR A 365 -13.00 -10.77 27.49
CA THR A 365 -13.37 -10.04 26.28
C THR A 365 -14.66 -10.56 25.67
N GLY A 366 -15.33 -9.74 24.85
CA GLY A 366 -16.49 -10.18 24.09
C GLY A 366 -16.18 -11.34 23.15
N GLU A 367 -15.02 -11.35 22.51
CA GLU A 367 -14.57 -12.49 21.69
C GLU A 367 -14.39 -13.78 22.49
N GLU A 368 -13.81 -13.70 23.70
CA GLU A 368 -13.68 -14.87 24.58
C GLU A 368 -15.04 -15.40 25.06
N ILE A 369 -16.01 -14.51 25.32
CA ILE A 369 -17.39 -14.90 25.67
C ILE A 369 -18.06 -15.67 24.54
N LEU A 370 -17.82 -15.27 23.29
CA LEU A 370 -18.41 -15.91 22.13
C LEU A 370 -17.72 -17.24 21.79
N ASN A 371 -16.39 -17.27 21.86
CA ASN A 371 -15.60 -18.42 21.41
C ASN A 371 -15.46 -19.51 22.48
N TYR A 372 -15.51 -19.17 23.78
CA TYR A 372 -15.21 -20.09 24.88
C TYR A 372 -16.27 -20.06 26.00
N PRO A 373 -17.57 -20.22 25.70
CA PRO A 373 -18.64 -20.07 26.69
C PRO A 373 -18.50 -21.03 27.87
N GLU A 374 -18.11 -22.27 27.62
CA GLU A 374 -17.86 -23.32 28.62
C GLU A 374 -16.85 -22.87 29.70
N ARG A 375 -15.83 -22.12 29.29
CA ARG A 375 -14.77 -21.64 30.19
C ARG A 375 -15.25 -20.49 31.06
N ILE A 376 -16.09 -19.61 30.51
CA ILE A 376 -16.75 -18.55 31.27
C ILE A 376 -17.65 -19.16 32.35
N GLU A 377 -18.43 -20.17 32.00
CA GLU A 377 -19.30 -20.88 32.94
C GLU A 377 -18.51 -21.56 34.05
N ALA A 378 -17.36 -22.17 33.74
CA ALA A 378 -16.47 -22.74 34.75
C ALA A 378 -15.95 -21.67 35.73
N ILE A 379 -15.51 -20.52 35.23
CA ILE A 379 -15.05 -19.39 36.07
C ILE A 379 -16.16 -18.91 37.01
N ILE A 380 -17.39 -18.79 36.51
CA ILE A 380 -18.56 -18.36 37.29
C ILE A 380 -18.94 -19.41 38.33
N LYS A 381 -18.98 -20.69 37.93
CA LYS A 381 -19.36 -21.82 38.78
C LYS A 381 -18.43 -21.98 39.98
N ASP A 382 -17.13 -21.73 39.80
CA ASP A 382 -16.15 -21.75 40.90
C ASP A 382 -16.19 -20.46 41.76
N GLY A 383 -17.11 -19.53 41.49
CA GLY A 383 -17.41 -18.36 42.32
C GLY A 383 -16.44 -17.20 42.15
N HIS A 384 -15.71 -17.14 41.03
CA HIS A 384 -14.83 -16.02 40.71
C HIS A 384 -15.62 -14.81 40.19
N GLN A 385 -15.03 -13.62 40.29
CA GLN A 385 -15.63 -12.41 39.75
C GLN A 385 -15.31 -12.27 38.26
N VAL A 386 -16.29 -11.88 37.46
CA VAL A 386 -16.08 -11.52 36.05
C VAL A 386 -16.20 -10.00 35.86
N GLY A 387 -15.24 -9.43 35.12
CA GLY A 387 -15.16 -8.02 34.72
C GLY A 387 -15.10 -7.88 33.20
N ASN A 388 -15.32 -6.66 32.72
CA ASN A 388 -15.34 -6.35 31.30
C ASN A 388 -13.90 -6.08 30.79
N GLY A 389 -13.45 -6.84 29.78
CA GLY A 389 -12.13 -6.70 29.16
C GLY A 389 -12.10 -5.89 27.86
N GLY A 390 -13.25 -5.40 27.37
CA GLY A 390 -13.40 -4.91 25.99
C GLY A 390 -13.82 -6.02 25.02
N LEU A 391 -14.17 -5.69 23.78
CA LEU A 391 -14.75 -6.64 22.84
C LEU A 391 -13.67 -7.45 22.12
N SER A 392 -12.71 -6.76 21.48
CA SER A 392 -11.75 -7.34 20.52
C SER A 392 -10.39 -7.73 21.12
N GLY A 393 -10.11 -7.31 22.35
CA GLY A 393 -8.77 -7.48 22.93
C GLY A 393 -7.68 -6.57 22.30
N ALA A 394 -8.05 -5.60 21.48
CA ALA A 394 -7.15 -4.57 20.93
C ALA A 394 -6.95 -3.38 21.90
N SER A 395 -5.85 -2.62 21.71
CA SER A 395 -5.64 -1.36 22.45
C SER A 395 -6.66 -0.31 22.05
N LEU A 396 -7.20 0.42 23.04
CA LEU A 396 -8.19 1.48 22.82
C LEU A 396 -7.58 2.90 22.84
N GLU A 397 -6.26 3.03 22.99
CA GLU A 397 -5.61 4.35 23.09
C GLU A 397 -5.77 5.18 21.79
N ASP A 398 -5.66 4.50 20.64
CA ASP A 398 -5.78 5.12 19.33
C ASP A 398 -7.24 5.13 18.81
N ALA A 399 -8.16 4.48 19.52
CA ALA A 399 -9.56 4.41 19.13
C ALA A 399 -10.27 5.78 19.24
N ALA A 400 -11.26 6.00 18.38
CA ALA A 400 -12.26 7.05 18.54
C ALA A 400 -13.15 6.75 19.76
N PHE A 401 -13.81 7.79 20.29
CA PHE A 401 -14.68 7.66 21.47
C PHE A 401 -15.78 6.61 21.25
N GLU A 402 -16.43 6.65 20.10
CA GLU A 402 -17.56 5.81 19.72
C GLU A 402 -17.13 4.33 19.68
N LYS A 403 -15.95 4.05 19.11
CA LYS A 403 -15.37 2.70 19.10
C LYS A 403 -15.01 2.23 20.51
N ALA A 404 -14.41 3.08 21.34
CA ALA A 404 -14.06 2.74 22.72
C ALA A 404 -15.30 2.49 23.59
N VAL A 405 -16.37 3.27 23.40
CA VAL A 405 -17.67 3.04 24.07
C VAL A 405 -18.29 1.74 23.59
N PHE A 406 -18.32 1.49 22.28
CA PHE A 406 -18.90 0.28 21.72
C PHE A 406 -18.20 -1.00 22.23
N GLU A 407 -16.86 -1.00 22.31
CA GLU A 407 -16.07 -2.11 22.86
C GLU A 407 -16.49 -2.50 24.29
N ILE A 408 -16.72 -1.50 25.15
CA ILE A 408 -17.16 -1.71 26.53
C ILE A 408 -18.65 -2.10 26.56
N TYR A 409 -19.49 -1.36 25.83
CA TYR A 409 -20.94 -1.56 25.77
C TYR A 409 -21.30 -2.96 25.29
N LYS A 410 -20.77 -3.41 24.16
CA LYS A 410 -21.14 -4.71 23.59
C LYS A 410 -20.74 -5.86 24.49
N THR A 411 -19.57 -5.75 25.14
CA THR A 411 -19.14 -6.74 26.13
C THR A 411 -20.05 -6.75 27.37
N ASP A 412 -20.59 -5.59 27.80
CA ASP A 412 -21.60 -5.48 28.86
C ASP A 412 -22.89 -6.23 28.46
N VAL A 413 -23.36 -6.04 27.22
CA VAL A 413 -24.53 -6.73 26.67
C VAL A 413 -24.32 -8.24 26.65
N LEU A 414 -23.19 -8.72 26.11
CA LEU A 414 -22.87 -10.15 26.06
C LEU A 414 -22.80 -10.80 27.46
N LEU A 415 -22.17 -10.13 28.42
CA LEU A 415 -22.10 -10.60 29.82
C LEU A 415 -23.47 -10.67 30.49
N LYS A 416 -24.33 -9.68 30.21
CA LYS A 416 -25.67 -9.62 30.76
C LYS A 416 -26.59 -10.67 30.13
N ASP A 417 -26.60 -10.78 28.82
CA ASP A 417 -27.55 -11.63 28.10
C ASP A 417 -27.22 -13.12 28.25
N LYS A 418 -25.93 -13.49 28.20
CA LYS A 418 -25.52 -14.89 28.30
C LYS A 418 -25.41 -15.40 29.74
N TYR A 419 -24.97 -14.55 30.68
CA TYR A 419 -24.61 -14.98 32.04
C TYR A 419 -25.29 -14.20 33.16
N ASN A 420 -26.14 -13.23 32.84
CA ASN A 420 -26.78 -12.32 33.81
C ASN A 420 -25.76 -11.58 34.70
N ILE A 421 -24.58 -11.27 34.16
CA ILE A 421 -23.51 -10.58 34.89
C ILE A 421 -23.62 -9.08 34.67
N ASN A 422 -23.87 -8.33 35.74
CA ASN A 422 -23.93 -6.87 35.74
C ASN A 422 -22.71 -6.30 36.46
N THR A 423 -21.61 -6.07 35.72
CA THR A 423 -20.36 -5.52 36.26
C THR A 423 -20.17 -4.06 35.82
N LYS A 424 -19.51 -3.26 36.66
CA LYS A 424 -19.07 -1.90 36.31
C LYS A 424 -17.56 -1.75 36.51
N LEU A 425 -16.83 -2.85 36.32
CA LEU A 425 -15.39 -2.92 36.33
C LEU A 425 -14.90 -3.21 34.92
N PHE A 426 -14.11 -2.28 34.38
CA PHE A 426 -13.50 -2.40 33.06
C PHE A 426 -11.99 -2.37 33.19
N MET A 427 -11.30 -3.34 32.59
CA MET A 427 -9.84 -3.33 32.48
C MET A 427 -9.49 -3.22 30.99
N PRO A 428 -8.82 -2.14 30.55
CA PRO A 428 -8.34 -2.04 29.18
C PRO A 428 -7.15 -2.99 28.95
N VAL A 429 -6.85 -3.24 27.68
CA VAL A 429 -5.78 -4.16 27.28
C VAL A 429 -4.44 -3.67 27.80
N TYR A 430 -3.67 -4.58 28.43
CA TYR A 430 -2.45 -4.27 29.18
C TYR A 430 -2.59 -3.20 30.27
N GLY A 431 -3.80 -2.84 30.68
CA GLY A 431 -4.04 -1.73 31.62
C GLY A 431 -3.68 -0.35 31.05
N LYS A 432 -3.52 -0.23 29.72
CA LYS A 432 -3.20 1.04 29.04
C LYS A 432 -4.46 1.86 28.79
N TYR A 433 -4.38 3.16 29.00
CA TYR A 433 -5.53 4.06 28.85
C TYR A 433 -5.08 5.51 28.64
N ASN A 434 -5.94 6.29 27.99
CA ASN A 434 -5.87 7.75 27.94
C ASN A 434 -7.23 8.35 28.33
N ASP A 435 -7.37 9.67 28.22
CA ASP A 435 -8.61 10.34 28.60
C ASP A 435 -9.82 9.94 27.75
N LYS A 436 -9.63 9.57 26.47
CA LYS A 436 -10.71 9.05 25.62
C LYS A 436 -11.27 7.74 26.17
N VAL A 437 -10.40 6.80 26.54
CA VAL A 437 -10.80 5.51 27.14
C VAL A 437 -11.51 5.72 28.49
N ARG A 438 -11.02 6.67 29.30
CA ARG A 438 -11.64 7.03 30.58
C ARG A 438 -12.98 7.73 30.41
N GLU A 439 -13.13 8.57 29.41
CA GLU A 439 -14.39 9.23 29.05
C GLU A 439 -15.42 8.20 28.61
N ALA A 440 -15.03 7.26 27.73
CA ALA A 440 -15.88 6.17 27.27
C ALA A 440 -16.37 5.27 28.42
N ALA A 441 -15.46 4.86 29.30
CA ALA A 441 -15.82 4.10 30.50
C ALA A 441 -16.76 4.89 31.42
N SER A 442 -16.52 6.20 31.61
CA SER A 442 -17.38 7.06 32.43
C SER A 442 -18.79 7.17 31.87
N ALA A 443 -18.90 7.32 30.55
CA ALA A 443 -20.18 7.45 29.85
C ALA A 443 -21.09 6.23 30.09
N LEU A 444 -20.51 5.04 30.26
CA LEU A 444 -21.21 3.79 30.58
C LEU A 444 -21.28 3.46 32.09
N GLY A 445 -20.79 4.37 32.95
CA GLY A 445 -20.78 4.21 34.41
C GLY A 445 -19.73 3.23 34.94
N TYR A 446 -18.71 2.92 34.15
CA TYR A 446 -17.64 1.99 34.51
C TYR A 446 -16.51 2.64 35.33
N LYS A 447 -15.93 1.86 36.22
CA LYS A 447 -14.63 2.14 36.88
C LYS A 447 -13.52 1.47 36.09
N VAL A 448 -12.42 2.18 35.86
CA VAL A 448 -11.25 1.63 35.16
C VAL A 448 -10.33 0.97 36.16
N ILE A 449 -10.10 -0.33 36.01
CA ILE A 449 -9.20 -1.15 36.84
C ILE A 449 -7.92 -1.40 36.04
N THR A 450 -6.78 -1.15 36.66
CA THR A 450 -5.45 -1.47 36.12
C THR A 450 -4.69 -2.27 37.16
N TYR A 451 -3.36 -2.17 37.23
CA TYR A 451 -2.56 -2.94 38.17
C TYR A 451 -1.36 -2.18 38.71
N SER A 452 -1.03 -2.44 39.97
CA SER A 452 0.17 -1.95 40.65
C SER A 452 1.34 -2.90 40.49
N LYS A 453 1.05 -4.18 40.21
CA LYS A 453 2.04 -5.23 40.06
C LYS A 453 1.73 -6.07 38.81
N ASN A 454 2.67 -6.10 37.87
CA ASN A 454 2.67 -7.07 36.77
C ASN A 454 3.95 -7.93 36.85
N PRO A 455 3.86 -9.15 37.42
CA PRO A 455 5.01 -10.01 37.61
C PRO A 455 5.55 -10.59 36.28
N VAL A 456 4.71 -10.77 35.26
CA VAL A 456 5.09 -11.41 34.00
C VAL A 456 5.13 -10.38 32.86
N THR A 457 6.31 -10.15 32.30
CA THR A 457 6.55 -9.33 31.10
C THR A 457 7.62 -9.98 30.23
N GLU A 458 7.81 -9.50 28.99
CA GLU A 458 8.72 -10.09 27.97
C GLU A 458 10.17 -10.25 28.47
N ASP A 459 10.63 -9.35 29.33
CA ASP A 459 11.96 -9.32 29.95
C ASP A 459 12.08 -10.19 31.22
N ARG A 460 10.98 -10.78 31.70
CA ARG A 460 10.90 -11.55 32.96
C ARG A 460 10.29 -12.94 32.72
N SER A 461 11.05 -13.79 32.03
CA SER A 461 10.67 -15.15 31.62
C SER A 461 11.16 -16.27 32.55
N THR A 462 11.97 -15.97 33.58
CA THR A 462 12.49 -17.00 34.50
C THR A 462 11.90 -16.89 35.90
N LEU A 463 11.73 -18.04 36.58
CA LEU A 463 11.29 -18.11 37.98
C LEU A 463 12.21 -17.32 38.93
N HIS A 464 13.49 -17.17 38.58
CA HIS A 464 14.46 -16.37 39.33
C HIS A 464 14.18 -14.86 39.24
N SER A 465 13.92 -14.35 38.03
CA SER A 465 13.56 -12.93 37.79
C SER A 465 12.27 -12.53 38.52
N LEU A 466 11.33 -13.47 38.63
CA LEU A 466 10.07 -13.31 39.35
C LEU A 466 10.27 -13.18 40.87
N LEU A 467 11.17 -13.96 41.47
CA LEU A 467 11.51 -13.86 42.89
C LEU A 467 12.21 -12.53 43.22
N ILE A 468 13.06 -12.03 42.32
CA ILE A 468 13.69 -10.71 42.45
C ILE A 468 12.63 -9.60 42.40
N TYR A 469 11.65 -9.71 41.50
CA TYR A 469 10.57 -8.72 41.39
C TYR A 469 9.75 -8.57 42.69
N PHE A 470 9.56 -9.65 43.44
CA PHE A 470 8.86 -9.62 44.72
C PHE A 470 9.75 -9.29 45.93
N LYS A 471 11.03 -8.94 45.75
CA LYS A 471 11.93 -8.52 46.84
C LYS A 471 11.40 -7.33 47.65
N ASN A 472 10.60 -6.47 47.02
CA ASN A 472 9.94 -5.32 47.66
C ASN A 472 8.59 -5.65 48.33
N GLY A 473 8.19 -6.93 48.35
CA GLY A 473 6.95 -7.41 48.95
C GLY A 473 5.66 -6.87 48.31
N PHE A 474 4.55 -7.16 48.99
CA PHE A 474 3.20 -6.73 48.62
C PHE A 474 2.70 -5.65 49.57
N ARG A 475 2.05 -4.63 49.02
CA ARG A 475 1.34 -3.60 49.79
C ARG A 475 -0.13 -3.96 49.88
N GLN A 476 -0.76 -3.55 50.98
CA GLN A 476 -2.20 -3.61 51.13
C GLN A 476 -2.86 -2.82 49.98
N GLY A 477 -3.85 -3.43 49.34
CA GLY A 477 -4.51 -2.83 48.19
C GLY A 477 -3.84 -3.09 46.84
N ASP A 478 -2.72 -3.82 46.78
CA ASP A 478 -2.09 -4.14 45.49
C ASP A 478 -3.07 -4.93 44.58
N ILE A 479 -3.08 -4.57 43.29
CA ILE A 479 -3.78 -5.31 42.23
C ILE A 479 -2.70 -5.99 41.38
N LEU A 480 -2.73 -7.32 41.35
CA LEU A 480 -1.78 -8.17 40.64
C LEU A 480 -2.42 -8.65 39.34
N PHE A 481 -1.73 -8.46 38.23
CA PHE A 481 -2.21 -8.79 36.90
C PHE A 481 -1.51 -10.02 36.32
N PHE A 482 -2.29 -10.93 35.74
CA PHE A 482 -1.81 -12.14 35.06
C PHE A 482 -2.55 -12.36 33.75
N ARG A 483 -1.82 -12.86 32.75
CA ARG A 483 -2.38 -13.21 31.44
C ARG A 483 -2.15 -14.69 31.18
N LEU A 484 -3.21 -15.49 31.06
CA LEU A 484 -3.11 -16.96 31.05
C LEU A 484 -2.60 -17.52 29.72
N ASP A 485 -3.02 -16.95 28.60
CA ASP A 485 -2.57 -17.29 27.25
C ASP A 485 -1.11 -16.87 26.93
N TYR A 486 -0.44 -16.16 27.84
CA TYR A 486 0.83 -15.48 27.55
C TYR A 486 2.10 -16.26 27.94
N HIS A 487 2.06 -17.09 28.99
CA HIS A 487 3.26 -17.76 29.51
C HIS A 487 2.99 -19.22 29.89
N ASN A 488 3.86 -20.14 29.47
CA ASN A 488 3.68 -21.59 29.69
C ASN A 488 3.66 -21.98 31.18
N ASP A 489 4.49 -21.34 32.01
CA ASP A 489 4.54 -21.60 33.46
C ASP A 489 3.63 -20.69 34.31
N ILE A 490 2.63 -20.00 33.73
CA ILE A 490 1.81 -19.01 34.46
C ILE A 490 1.18 -19.55 35.74
N VAL A 491 0.78 -20.83 35.75
CA VAL A 491 0.24 -21.50 36.94
C VAL A 491 1.27 -21.53 38.07
N LYS A 492 2.53 -21.92 37.77
CA LYS A 492 3.62 -21.94 38.76
C LYS A 492 3.93 -20.54 39.30
N VAL A 493 3.84 -19.51 38.45
CA VAL A 493 4.07 -18.12 38.86
C VAL A 493 3.01 -17.67 39.87
N VAL A 494 1.74 -17.97 39.61
CA VAL A 494 0.64 -17.65 40.53
C VAL A 494 0.79 -18.45 41.83
N THR A 495 1.14 -19.74 41.77
CA THR A 495 1.44 -20.55 42.97
C THR A 495 2.53 -19.90 43.81
N LYS A 496 3.64 -19.48 43.19
CA LYS A 496 4.75 -18.87 43.94
C LYS A 496 4.37 -17.50 44.51
N THR A 497 3.58 -16.73 43.78
CA THR A 497 3.05 -15.44 44.24
C THR A 497 2.19 -15.65 45.49
N TYR A 498 1.33 -16.67 45.49
CA TYR A 498 0.49 -17.03 46.63
C TYR A 498 1.32 -17.42 47.87
N GLU A 499 2.33 -18.28 47.73
CA GLU A 499 3.23 -18.65 48.84
C GLU A 499 3.92 -17.42 49.46
N LEU A 500 4.29 -16.43 48.65
CA LEU A 500 4.87 -15.18 49.15
C LEU A 500 3.83 -14.29 49.85
N LEU A 501 2.57 -14.32 49.40
CA LEU A 501 1.47 -13.60 50.04
C LEU A 501 1.14 -14.17 51.42
N GLU A 502 1.10 -15.50 51.58
CA GLU A 502 0.88 -16.17 52.87
C GLU A 502 1.91 -15.74 53.93
N ASN A 503 3.17 -15.62 53.52
CA ASN A 503 4.27 -15.16 54.38
C ASN A 503 4.19 -13.65 54.75
N SER A 504 3.27 -12.89 54.15
CA SER A 504 3.16 -11.43 54.31
C SER A 504 1.95 -10.95 55.11
N SER A 505 1.22 -11.87 55.75
CA SER A 505 -0.02 -11.63 56.51
C SER A 505 -1.13 -10.91 55.73
N LYS A 506 -1.17 -11.08 54.39
CA LYS A 506 -2.21 -10.51 53.52
C LYS A 506 -3.08 -11.60 52.91
N THR A 507 -4.36 -11.31 52.73
CA THR A 507 -5.31 -12.23 52.08
C THR A 507 -5.60 -11.83 50.63
N VAL A 508 -6.15 -12.75 49.84
CA VAL A 508 -6.64 -12.44 48.49
C VAL A 508 -8.12 -12.09 48.57
N ALA A 509 -8.53 -11.01 47.91
CA ALA A 509 -9.92 -10.57 47.84
C ALA A 509 -10.33 -10.21 46.40
N LEU A 510 -11.63 -10.21 46.15
CA LEU A 510 -12.17 -9.76 44.86
C LEU A 510 -12.08 -8.24 44.73
N VAL A 511 -11.94 -7.75 43.49
CA VAL A 511 -11.84 -6.32 43.18
C VAL A 511 -13.06 -5.56 43.69
N LYS A 512 -14.27 -6.13 43.58
CA LYS A 512 -15.51 -5.51 44.12
C LYS A 512 -15.48 -5.33 45.64
N ASP A 513 -14.95 -6.29 46.38
CA ASP A 513 -14.99 -6.28 47.85
C ASP A 513 -14.00 -5.27 48.42
N MET A 514 -12.86 -5.09 47.74
CA MET A 514 -11.88 -4.06 48.09
C MET A 514 -12.38 -2.64 47.79
N LEU A 515 -13.29 -2.48 46.82
CA LEU A 515 -13.89 -1.19 46.45
C LEU A 515 -14.98 -0.73 47.42
N THR A 516 -15.63 -1.63 48.15
CA THR A 516 -16.70 -1.32 49.10
C THR A 516 -16.18 -1.00 50.51
N ASN A 517 -14.88 -1.19 50.77
CA ASN A 517 -14.25 -0.90 52.07
C ASN A 517 -13.09 0.13 51.96
N PRO A 518 -13.36 1.39 51.55
CA PRO A 518 -12.33 2.40 51.34
C PRO A 518 -11.81 3.02 52.64
N PHE A 519 -10.50 3.32 52.72
CA PHE A 519 -9.93 4.12 53.81
C PHE A 519 -10.29 5.60 53.62
N VAL A 520 -10.96 6.23 54.60
CA VAL A 520 -11.29 7.66 54.57
C VAL A 520 -10.11 8.47 55.11
N LEU A 521 -9.49 9.30 54.26
CA LEU A 521 -8.56 10.35 54.70
C LEU A 521 -9.38 11.59 55.13
N PRO A 522 -9.10 12.23 56.28
CA PRO A 522 -9.77 13.46 56.67
C PRO A 522 -9.41 14.59 55.68
N SER A 523 -10.42 15.32 55.23
CA SER A 523 -10.33 16.37 54.21
C SER A 523 -9.58 17.61 54.69
N SER A 524 -8.73 18.16 53.82
CA SER A 524 -8.17 19.50 53.94
C SER A 524 -9.14 20.54 53.37
N ASN A 525 -9.60 21.50 54.18
CA ASN A 525 -9.94 22.86 53.71
C ASN A 525 -10.00 23.90 54.87
N SER A 526 -9.12 24.89 54.76
CA SER A 526 -9.13 26.32 55.18
C SER A 526 -10.02 26.90 56.33
N LYS A 527 -9.29 27.39 57.38
CA LYS A 527 -9.41 28.65 58.21
C LYS A 527 -10.61 28.85 59.18
N PRO A 528 -10.50 29.70 60.27
CA PRO A 528 -9.34 30.28 60.99
C PRO A 528 -9.33 30.12 62.55
N VAL A 529 -8.14 30.36 63.15
CA VAL A 529 -7.67 30.73 64.55
C VAL A 529 -8.79 31.18 65.55
N PRO A 530 -8.76 30.99 66.92
CA PRO A 530 -7.58 31.20 67.79
C PRO A 530 -7.40 30.51 69.18
N SER A 531 -6.17 30.66 69.70
CA SER A 531 -5.78 30.71 71.13
C SER A 531 -5.77 29.35 71.88
N LYS A 532 -4.83 28.96 72.76
CA LYS A 532 -4.02 29.69 73.74
C LYS A 532 -2.95 28.71 74.34
N THR A 533 -1.74 29.24 74.58
CA THR A 533 -0.83 29.02 75.74
C THR A 533 -0.33 27.63 76.20
N GLY A 534 1.00 27.57 76.41
CA GLY A 534 1.76 26.66 77.30
C GLY A 534 2.80 25.83 76.53
N GLY A 535 4.11 26.11 76.53
CA GLY A 535 5.09 25.97 77.63
C GLY A 535 5.38 24.48 77.90
N SER A 536 6.59 23.91 78.02
CA SER A 536 7.99 24.34 78.09
C SER A 536 8.87 23.05 78.23
N LYS A 537 10.11 23.04 77.71
CA LYS A 537 11.31 22.21 78.09
C LYS A 537 11.24 20.68 77.85
N GLY A 538 12.32 19.94 77.56
CA GLY A 538 13.75 20.24 77.39
C GLY A 538 14.63 18.97 77.22
N ASN A 539 15.78 19.16 76.56
CA ASN A 539 17.13 18.56 76.70
C ASN A 539 17.44 17.05 76.90
N GLY A 540 18.43 16.61 76.10
CA GLY A 540 19.63 15.84 76.49
C GLY A 540 19.56 14.31 76.29
N GLY A 541 20.60 13.57 75.85
CA GLY A 541 22.00 13.84 75.48
C GLY A 541 22.80 12.52 75.31
N LYS A 542 23.74 12.49 74.35
CA LYS A 542 25.07 11.81 74.26
C LYS A 542 25.32 10.29 74.48
N LYS A 543 25.87 9.66 73.40
CA LYS A 543 27.12 8.81 73.23
C LYS A 543 27.21 7.41 73.90
N PRO A 544 28.15 6.47 73.54
CA PRO A 544 29.24 6.45 72.53
C PRO A 544 29.41 5.13 71.70
N ASP A 545 30.39 5.15 70.78
CA ASP A 545 30.98 4.07 69.97
C ASP A 545 31.79 3.01 70.77
N LYS A 546 31.94 1.79 70.18
CA LYS A 546 33.15 0.93 70.28
C LYS A 546 33.23 -0.19 69.20
N GLU A 547 34.24 -0.06 68.34
CA GLU A 547 35.21 -1.03 67.75
C GLU A 547 34.80 -2.44 67.23
N ILE A 548 34.67 -2.50 65.89
CA ILE A 548 35.30 -3.34 64.83
C ILE A 548 36.14 -4.60 65.18
N THR A 549 35.87 -5.71 64.46
CA THR A 549 36.88 -6.66 63.92
C THR A 549 36.47 -7.14 62.50
N ILE A 550 37.43 -7.17 61.55
CA ILE A 550 37.31 -7.32 60.06
C ILE A 550 37.82 -8.73 59.63
N THR A 551 37.30 -9.49 58.63
CA THR A 551 37.49 -9.45 57.14
C THR A 551 36.91 -10.74 56.49
N PRO A 552 36.74 -10.87 55.15
CA PRO A 552 36.41 -9.88 54.09
C PRO A 552 35.15 -10.29 53.29
N LYS A 553 34.46 -9.32 52.68
CA LYS A 553 33.35 -9.55 51.74
C LYS A 553 33.80 -9.12 50.33
N PRO A 554 33.42 -9.82 49.24
CA PRO A 554 33.85 -9.48 47.89
C PRO A 554 33.38 -8.08 47.51
N GLU A 555 34.22 -7.36 46.77
CA GLU A 555 34.00 -6.00 46.27
C GLU A 555 32.63 -5.86 45.60
N GLU A 556 31.85 -4.89 46.08
CA GLU A 556 30.75 -4.32 45.29
C GLU A 556 31.37 -3.60 44.07
N PRO A 557 30.78 -3.73 42.86
CA PRO A 557 31.25 -2.95 41.73
C PRO A 557 31.07 -1.47 42.03
N VAL A 558 32.19 -0.75 41.95
CA VAL A 558 32.29 0.71 42.02
C VAL A 558 31.32 1.31 40.99
N LYS A 559 30.50 2.28 41.41
CA LYS A 559 29.88 3.22 40.47
C LYS A 559 31.02 4.05 39.88
N GLU A 560 31.41 3.75 38.65
CA GLU A 560 32.29 4.65 37.88
C GLU A 560 31.61 6.01 37.77
N GLU A 561 32.31 7.05 38.23
CA GLU A 561 31.98 8.43 37.88
C GLU A 561 32.19 8.58 36.36
N ASP A 562 31.20 9.17 35.68
CA ASP A 562 31.20 9.48 34.24
C ASP A 562 32.23 10.59 33.96
N THR A 563 33.52 10.24 33.94
CA THR A 563 34.60 11.19 33.65
C THR A 563 34.66 11.43 32.15
N ASP A 564 34.34 12.63 31.71
CA ASP A 564 34.50 13.07 30.32
C ASP A 564 35.99 13.03 29.90
N PRO A 565 36.42 12.08 29.05
CA PRO A 565 37.83 11.91 28.72
C PRO A 565 38.37 13.03 27.81
N TYR A 566 37.48 13.76 27.13
CA TYR A 566 37.84 14.82 26.18
C TYR A 566 37.84 16.21 26.80
N GLN A 567 37.36 16.35 28.06
CA GLN A 567 37.28 17.61 28.79
C GLN A 567 36.58 18.73 28.00
N VAL A 568 35.56 18.38 27.21
CA VAL A 568 34.82 19.34 26.39
C VAL A 568 34.04 20.29 27.30
N ASP A 569 34.11 21.60 27.02
CA ASP A 569 33.28 22.58 27.73
C ASP A 569 31.80 22.39 27.40
N LYS A 570 31.04 21.96 28.41
CA LYS A 570 29.59 21.71 28.36
C LYS A 570 28.75 22.96 28.63
N SER A 571 29.38 24.12 28.82
CA SER A 571 28.67 25.37 29.01
C SER A 571 27.93 25.74 27.72
N PRO A 572 26.62 26.04 27.77
CA PRO A 572 25.87 26.43 26.57
C PRO A 572 26.42 27.75 26.02
N ASP A 573 26.55 27.83 24.69
CA ASP A 573 26.89 29.07 24.01
C ASP A 573 25.68 30.04 23.96
N ASN A 574 25.88 31.25 23.43
CA ASN A 574 24.85 32.25 23.21
C ASN A 574 23.98 31.91 21.98
N TYR A 575 23.25 30.80 22.03
CA TYR A 575 22.40 30.32 20.93
C TYR A 575 21.33 31.34 20.53
N ALA A 576 20.76 32.08 21.50
CA ALA A 576 19.80 33.15 21.22
C ALA A 576 20.42 34.29 20.37
N GLY A 577 21.68 34.64 20.65
CA GLY A 577 22.43 35.60 19.86
C GLY A 577 22.73 35.08 18.45
N MET A 578 23.13 33.83 18.33
CA MET A 578 23.37 33.17 17.04
C MET A 578 22.09 33.12 16.19
N ARG A 579 20.94 32.75 16.80
CA ARG A 579 19.63 32.78 16.15
C ARG A 579 19.31 34.14 15.55
N LYS A 580 19.51 35.20 16.35
CA LYS A 580 19.27 36.58 15.92
C LYS A 580 20.18 36.98 14.75
N HIS A 581 21.43 36.54 14.75
CA HIS A 581 22.37 36.80 13.66
C HIS A 581 22.03 36.01 12.39
N ASN A 582 21.50 34.79 12.54
CA ASN A 582 21.11 33.92 11.44
C ASN A 582 19.89 34.45 10.65
N GLN A 583 19.12 35.39 11.21
CA GLN A 583 17.99 36.06 10.53
C GLN A 583 16.94 35.09 9.97
N GLY A 584 16.71 33.97 10.65
CA GLY A 584 15.71 32.97 10.25
C GLY A 584 16.08 32.14 9.02
N LYS A 585 17.33 32.17 8.55
CA LYS A 585 17.80 31.25 7.49
C LYS A 585 17.77 29.81 7.99
N THR A 586 17.45 28.87 7.11
CA THR A 586 17.39 27.44 7.44
C THR A 586 18.41 26.66 6.63
N ALA A 587 18.89 25.55 7.20
CA ALA A 587 19.69 24.57 6.49
C ALA A 587 18.79 23.84 5.48
N VAL A 588 19.40 23.26 4.45
CA VAL A 588 18.67 22.44 3.48
C VAL A 588 18.49 21.04 4.07
N GLN A 589 17.24 20.57 4.14
CA GLN A 589 16.97 19.18 4.47
C GLN A 589 17.26 18.29 3.26
N LEU A 590 18.11 17.29 3.44
CA LEU A 590 18.44 16.27 2.43
C LEU A 590 17.83 14.94 2.84
N THR A 591 16.64 14.64 2.31
CA THR A 591 15.95 13.34 2.46
C THR A 591 16.38 12.34 1.38
N ASN A 592 16.69 12.87 0.20
CA ASN A 592 17.29 12.24 -0.96
C ASN A 592 18.04 13.34 -1.73
N LEU A 593 18.91 12.97 -2.67
CA LEU A 593 19.67 13.93 -3.46
C LEU A 593 19.21 13.95 -4.91
N TYR A 594 19.04 15.15 -5.47
CA TYR A 594 18.95 15.33 -6.92
C TYR A 594 20.35 15.22 -7.52
N THR A 595 20.67 14.05 -8.07
CA THR A 595 21.99 13.73 -8.63
C THR A 595 21.89 12.69 -9.73
N THR A 596 22.69 12.84 -10.78
CA THR A 596 22.82 11.78 -11.82
C THR A 596 23.94 10.78 -11.51
N GLN A 597 24.64 10.94 -10.39
CA GLN A 597 25.63 9.95 -9.96
C GLN A 597 24.95 8.59 -9.73
N PRO A 598 25.46 7.49 -10.34
CA PRO A 598 24.91 6.15 -10.18
C PRO A 598 25.26 5.57 -8.80
N ALA A 599 24.78 6.22 -7.73
CA ALA A 599 25.09 5.84 -6.36
C ALA A 599 23.94 6.18 -5.39
N VAL A 600 23.92 5.42 -4.30
CA VAL A 600 23.07 5.64 -3.12
C VAL A 600 23.93 5.85 -1.88
N SER A 601 23.35 6.32 -0.78
CA SER A 601 24.07 6.44 0.49
C SER A 601 23.44 5.61 1.60
N PHE A 602 24.26 4.85 2.32
CA PHE A 602 23.86 4.13 3.52
C PHE A 602 24.29 4.90 4.76
N VAL A 603 23.33 5.16 5.65
CA VAL A 603 23.51 5.96 6.85
C VAL A 603 23.16 5.17 8.11
N PHE A 604 23.97 5.31 9.15
CA PHE A 604 23.92 4.46 10.34
C PHE A 604 23.83 5.28 11.63
N ARG A 605 23.10 4.75 12.62
CA ARG A 605 23.04 5.27 14.01
C ARG A 605 23.10 4.16 15.05
N ASP A 606 23.31 4.56 16.30
CA ASP A 606 23.32 3.74 17.52
C ASP A 606 24.45 2.69 17.54
N ILE A 607 25.70 3.13 17.68
CA ILE A 607 26.91 2.31 17.58
C ILE A 607 27.23 1.52 18.87
N SER A 608 26.33 1.50 19.83
CA SER A 608 26.55 0.89 21.15
C SER A 608 26.74 -0.63 21.11
N ASN A 609 26.12 -1.33 20.15
CA ASN A 609 26.27 -2.76 19.96
C ASN A 609 27.49 -3.08 19.07
N ARG A 610 28.63 -3.37 19.72
CA ARG A 610 29.90 -3.67 19.03
C ARG A 610 29.81 -4.89 18.09
N GLU A 611 29.06 -5.92 18.46
CA GLU A 611 28.96 -7.13 17.63
C GLU A 611 28.24 -6.85 16.31
N SER A 612 27.07 -6.18 16.38
CA SER A 612 26.32 -5.76 15.18
C SER A 612 27.16 -4.84 14.31
N LEU A 613 27.83 -3.85 14.93
CA LEU A 613 28.69 -2.91 14.22
C LEU A 613 29.78 -3.62 13.42
N LEU A 614 30.57 -4.50 14.05
CA LEU A 614 31.67 -5.20 13.38
C LEU A 614 31.18 -6.10 12.25
N LYS A 615 29.99 -6.68 12.36
CA LYS A 615 29.39 -7.48 11.27
C LYS A 615 28.96 -6.58 10.11
N VAL A 616 28.27 -5.47 10.38
CA VAL A 616 27.88 -4.50 9.35
C VAL A 616 29.11 -3.93 8.63
N LEU A 617 30.17 -3.56 9.35
CA LEU A 617 31.42 -3.08 8.73
C LEU A 617 32.04 -4.11 7.78
N LYS A 618 32.01 -5.41 8.12
CA LYS A 618 32.46 -6.47 7.23
C LYS A 618 31.58 -6.63 5.99
N GLU A 619 30.26 -6.49 6.13
CA GLU A 619 29.36 -6.56 4.96
C GLU A 619 29.52 -5.32 4.05
N LEU A 620 29.78 -4.14 4.62
CA LEU A 620 30.11 -2.94 3.84
C LEU A 620 31.42 -3.12 3.06
N ASP A 621 32.46 -3.66 3.70
CA ASP A 621 33.73 -4.00 3.03
C ASP A 621 33.53 -5.00 1.87
N ARG A 622 32.73 -6.05 2.09
CA ARG A 622 32.35 -7.01 1.03
C ARG A 622 31.61 -6.38 -0.14
N LEU A 623 30.78 -5.38 0.14
CA LEU A 623 30.04 -4.63 -0.89
C LEU A 623 30.91 -3.58 -1.61
N ASN A 624 32.17 -3.39 -1.19
CA ASN A 624 32.99 -2.25 -1.55
C ASN A 624 32.24 -0.93 -1.31
N ALA A 625 31.59 -0.82 -0.15
CA ALA A 625 30.69 0.26 0.22
C ALA A 625 31.33 1.19 1.25
N LYS A 626 31.06 2.49 1.09
CA LYS A 626 31.42 3.53 2.06
C LYS A 626 30.15 4.19 2.59
N GLY A 627 29.78 3.93 3.84
CA GLY A 627 28.63 4.53 4.53
C GLY A 627 29.02 5.72 5.42
N THR A 628 27.99 6.36 5.98
CA THR A 628 28.15 7.46 6.95
C THR A 628 27.51 7.10 8.29
N PHE A 629 28.29 7.13 9.37
CA PHE A 629 27.82 6.84 10.74
C PHE A 629 27.62 8.15 11.51
N PHE A 630 26.37 8.45 11.88
CA PHE A 630 26.02 9.62 12.67
C PHE A 630 26.15 9.28 14.16
N VAL A 631 27.27 9.68 14.77
CA VAL A 631 27.65 9.34 16.15
C VAL A 631 27.31 10.48 17.09
N THR A 632 26.81 10.17 18.28
CA THR A 632 26.52 11.17 19.30
C THR A 632 27.72 11.46 20.20
N GLY A 633 27.77 12.65 20.82
CA GLY A 633 28.82 12.98 21.79
C GLY A 633 28.93 11.99 22.95
N LYS A 634 27.80 11.47 23.45
CA LYS A 634 27.79 10.39 24.46
C LYS A 634 28.34 9.07 23.95
N GLU A 635 28.11 8.73 22.68
CA GLU A 635 28.70 7.53 22.09
C GLU A 635 30.21 7.69 21.89
N ILE A 636 30.68 8.88 21.53
CA ILE A 636 32.12 9.19 21.44
C ILE A 636 32.79 8.95 22.80
N MET A 637 32.23 9.47 23.89
CA MET A 637 32.79 9.27 25.23
C MET A 637 32.79 7.81 25.68
N LYS A 638 31.72 7.06 25.36
CA LYS A 638 31.49 5.72 25.93
C LYS A 638 32.00 4.57 25.06
N TYR A 639 32.04 4.77 23.75
CA TYR A 639 32.27 3.73 22.76
C TYR A 639 33.35 4.13 21.75
N GLU A 640 34.37 4.89 22.18
CA GLU A 640 35.51 5.34 21.34
C GLU A 640 36.10 4.21 20.48
N SER A 641 36.38 3.04 21.07
CA SER A 641 36.90 1.87 20.35
C SER A 641 35.98 1.32 19.24
N ASN A 642 34.68 1.63 19.26
CA ASN A 642 33.76 1.30 18.17
C ASN A 642 33.92 2.29 17.01
N ILE A 643 34.14 3.57 17.31
CA ILE A 643 34.40 4.62 16.32
C ILE A 643 35.74 4.38 15.63
N ASP A 644 36.76 3.95 16.38
CA ASP A 644 38.06 3.57 15.82
C ASP A 644 37.93 2.49 14.74
N GLU A 645 37.05 1.49 14.95
CA GLU A 645 36.80 0.46 13.94
C GLU A 645 36.05 1.03 12.73
N ILE A 646 35.08 1.94 12.92
CA ILE A 646 34.38 2.60 11.80
C ILE A 646 35.40 3.33 10.90
N VAL A 647 36.28 4.13 11.50
CA VAL A 647 37.33 4.88 10.78
C VAL A 647 38.34 3.94 10.13
N LYS A 648 38.76 2.88 10.83
CA LYS A 648 39.70 1.88 10.31
C LYS A 648 39.15 1.10 9.11
N TYR A 649 37.85 0.85 9.07
CA TYR A 649 37.15 0.28 7.91
C TYR A 649 36.88 1.32 6.80
N GLY A 650 37.44 2.53 6.91
CA GLY A 650 37.36 3.57 5.89
C GLY A 650 35.98 4.22 5.75
N GLN A 651 35.12 4.09 6.76
CA GLN A 651 33.76 4.66 6.74
C GLN A 651 33.77 6.10 7.27
N ASP A 652 32.83 6.94 6.82
CA ASP A 652 32.75 8.33 7.29
C ASP A 652 31.95 8.41 8.59
N ILE A 653 32.33 9.35 9.47
CA ILE A 653 31.58 9.69 10.68
C ILE A 653 31.10 11.14 10.63
N ALA A 654 29.89 11.39 11.15
CA ALA A 654 29.25 12.71 11.14
C ALA A 654 28.47 12.95 12.44
N ASN A 655 27.97 14.18 12.62
CA ASN A 655 27.36 14.62 13.87
C ASN A 655 25.94 14.04 14.05
N GLY A 656 25.75 13.18 15.05
CA GLY A 656 24.45 12.64 15.46
C GLY A 656 23.74 13.43 16.57
N GLY A 657 24.35 14.51 17.09
CA GLY A 657 23.91 15.27 18.26
C GLY A 657 24.67 14.88 19.54
N TYR A 658 24.23 15.34 20.71
CA TYR A 658 24.90 15.02 21.97
C TYR A 658 24.37 13.73 22.60
N GLY A 659 23.07 13.49 22.49
CA GLY A 659 22.38 12.33 23.06
C GLY A 659 21.82 12.58 24.46
N MET A 660 21.50 13.83 24.82
CA MET A 660 20.88 14.16 26.11
C MET A 660 19.38 13.88 26.14
N ASN A 661 18.69 14.14 25.04
CA ASN A 661 17.24 14.07 24.97
C ASN A 661 16.76 12.81 24.23
N SER A 662 15.94 11.99 24.89
CA SER A 662 15.20 10.87 24.27
C SER A 662 13.85 11.30 23.67
N SER A 663 13.52 12.58 23.76
CA SER A 663 12.30 13.18 23.20
C SER A 663 12.46 13.50 21.73
N ASN A 664 11.37 13.51 20.98
CA ASN A 664 11.38 13.93 19.58
C ASN A 664 11.92 15.39 19.45
N PRO A 665 12.89 15.68 18.55
CA PRO A 665 13.39 17.04 18.32
C PRO A 665 12.32 18.14 18.18
N SER A 666 11.18 17.85 17.58
CA SER A 666 10.05 18.80 17.47
C SER A 666 9.43 19.23 18.81
N SER A 667 9.73 18.53 19.90
CA SER A 667 9.31 18.91 21.26
C SER A 667 10.34 19.72 22.04
N LEU A 668 11.53 19.94 21.49
CA LEU A 668 12.63 20.68 22.12
C LEU A 668 12.59 22.17 21.73
N SER A 669 13.07 23.02 22.64
CA SER A 669 13.31 24.44 22.37
C SER A 669 14.47 24.63 21.38
N TYR A 670 14.54 25.82 20.77
CA TYR A 670 15.64 26.18 19.86
C TYR A 670 17.02 26.03 20.55
N GLU A 671 17.11 26.44 21.81
CA GLU A 671 18.32 26.39 22.62
C GLU A 671 18.73 24.95 22.93
N GLU A 672 17.77 24.07 23.26
CA GLU A 672 18.05 22.64 23.48
C GLU A 672 18.53 21.94 22.21
N ILE A 673 17.94 22.26 21.05
CA ILE A 673 18.38 21.71 19.76
C ILE A 673 19.76 22.24 19.39
N SER A 674 20.00 23.54 19.56
CA SER A 674 21.31 24.14 19.31
C SER A 674 22.38 23.50 20.19
N TYR A 675 22.05 23.25 21.46
CA TYR A 675 22.94 22.54 22.38
C TYR A 675 23.24 21.10 21.93
N GLU A 676 22.25 20.34 21.47
CA GLU A 676 22.47 18.98 20.95
C GLU A 676 23.43 18.98 19.74
N ILE A 677 23.24 19.90 18.79
CA ILE A 677 24.08 19.99 17.59
C ILE A 677 25.50 20.43 17.95
N ASP A 678 25.65 21.54 18.68
CA ASP A 678 26.95 22.12 19.07
C ASP A 678 27.78 21.13 19.89
N MET A 679 27.19 20.54 20.93
CA MET A 679 27.92 19.57 21.76
C MET A 679 28.34 18.33 20.96
N GLY A 680 27.48 17.81 20.08
CA GLY A 680 27.85 16.71 19.18
C GLY A 680 29.05 17.07 18.30
N GLU A 681 29.10 18.28 17.74
CA GLU A 681 30.22 18.76 16.93
C GLU A 681 31.49 18.94 17.75
N ARG A 682 31.41 19.51 18.96
CA ARG A 682 32.57 19.69 19.86
C ARG A 682 33.22 18.35 20.22
N TYR A 683 32.42 17.33 20.54
CA TYR A 683 32.96 15.98 20.80
C TYR A 683 33.56 15.36 19.55
N LEU A 684 32.92 15.54 18.38
CA LEU A 684 33.45 15.02 17.13
C LEU A 684 34.80 15.67 16.78
N LYS A 685 34.95 16.98 16.98
CA LYS A 685 36.22 17.71 16.83
C LYS A 685 37.26 17.28 17.85
N ALA A 686 36.86 17.07 19.11
CA ALA A 686 37.78 16.62 20.16
C ALA A 686 38.33 15.21 19.88
N TYR A 687 37.50 14.32 19.32
CA TYR A 687 37.92 12.98 18.92
C TYR A 687 38.80 12.97 17.66
N LEU A 688 38.38 13.66 16.60
CA LEU A 688 39.10 13.64 15.32
C LEU A 688 40.37 14.50 15.31
N GLY A 689 40.43 15.56 16.13
CA GLY A 689 41.54 16.51 16.12
C GLY A 689 41.78 17.10 14.73
N ASP A 690 43.03 17.04 14.26
CA ASP A 690 43.43 17.54 12.93
C ASP A 690 42.79 16.78 11.75
N ALA A 691 42.18 15.61 11.99
CA ALA A 691 41.48 14.83 10.97
C ALA A 691 40.03 15.29 10.72
N TYR A 692 39.54 16.26 11.50
CA TYR A 692 38.20 16.82 11.29
C TYR A 692 38.15 17.67 10.00
N ASP A 693 37.24 17.34 9.10
CA ASP A 693 37.03 18.00 7.82
C ASP A 693 35.57 18.45 7.69
N ASP A 694 35.34 19.76 7.53
CA ASP A 694 34.01 20.34 7.35
C ASP A 694 33.26 19.70 6.16
N THR A 695 33.96 19.26 5.11
CA THR A 695 33.34 18.65 3.91
C THR A 695 32.84 17.23 4.12
N VAL A 696 33.31 16.54 5.16
CA VAL A 696 32.96 15.14 5.47
C VAL A 696 32.16 15.03 6.77
N ASN A 697 32.59 15.75 7.81
CA ASN A 697 32.09 15.57 9.16
C ASN A 697 30.97 16.55 9.54
N LYS A 698 30.82 17.67 8.81
CA LYS A 698 29.82 18.72 9.11
C LYS A 698 28.46 18.46 8.46
N TYR A 699 27.99 17.24 8.65
CA TYR A 699 26.61 16.84 8.40
C TYR A 699 25.94 16.50 9.73
N TYR A 700 24.69 16.92 9.89
CA TYR A 700 23.91 16.63 11.08
C TYR A 700 22.70 15.75 10.74
N MET A 701 22.52 14.66 11.46
CA MET A 701 21.30 13.86 11.41
C MET A 701 20.55 13.96 12.75
N PRO A 702 19.36 14.58 12.80
CA PRO A 702 18.56 14.62 14.02
C PRO A 702 18.02 13.24 14.38
N MET A 703 17.72 13.04 15.68
CA MET A 703 17.08 11.80 16.13
C MET A 703 15.70 11.64 15.46
N TYR A 704 15.35 10.41 15.09
CA TYR A 704 14.17 10.08 14.29
C TYR A 704 14.11 10.73 12.90
N ALA A 705 15.20 11.36 12.44
CA ALA A 705 15.21 12.18 11.24
C ALA A 705 14.15 13.30 11.24
N ASP A 706 13.74 13.78 12.42
CA ASP A 706 12.82 14.92 12.53
C ASP A 706 13.61 16.22 12.32
N ALA A 707 13.53 16.73 11.09
CA ALA A 707 14.08 18.02 10.68
C ALA A 707 13.07 19.18 10.79
N GLY A 708 11.92 18.96 11.45
CA GLY A 708 10.89 19.97 11.66
C GLY A 708 11.22 20.99 12.76
N GLY A 709 10.35 22.00 12.89
CA GLY A 709 10.45 23.01 13.96
C GLY A 709 11.71 23.88 13.86
N ASN A 710 12.42 24.02 14.98
CA ASN A 710 13.61 24.86 15.09
C ASN A 710 14.91 24.19 14.57
N VAL A 711 14.86 22.93 14.12
CA VAL A 711 16.06 22.12 13.79
C VAL A 711 16.87 22.72 12.65
N LEU A 712 16.25 23.01 11.51
CA LEU A 712 16.96 23.55 10.35
C LEU A 712 17.52 24.96 10.60
N GLU A 713 16.82 25.78 11.39
CA GLU A 713 17.30 27.12 11.76
C GLU A 713 18.50 27.03 12.71
N ALA A 714 18.44 26.16 13.72
CA ALA A 714 19.52 25.95 14.67
C ALA A 714 20.77 25.39 13.98
N ALA A 715 20.60 24.38 13.11
CA ALA A 715 21.68 23.82 12.31
C ALA A 715 22.36 24.92 11.46
N LYS A 716 21.58 25.74 10.76
CA LYS A 716 22.10 26.85 9.96
C LYS A 716 22.84 27.90 10.77
N ALA A 717 22.29 28.26 11.94
CA ALA A 717 22.93 29.21 12.84
C ALA A 717 24.27 28.71 13.40
N LEU A 718 24.45 27.38 13.49
CA LEU A 718 25.70 26.72 13.88
C LEU A 718 26.62 26.43 12.68
N GLY A 719 26.24 26.85 11.47
CA GLY A 719 27.07 26.72 10.27
C GLY A 719 26.94 25.37 9.55
N TYR A 720 25.88 24.60 9.81
CA TYR A 720 25.51 23.45 8.98
C TYR A 720 24.70 23.93 7.78
N GLU A 721 25.18 23.64 6.57
CA GLU A 721 24.48 23.95 5.33
C GLU A 721 23.38 22.92 5.02
N LYS A 722 23.63 21.65 5.39
CA LYS A 722 22.80 20.50 5.05
C LYS A 722 22.48 19.69 6.32
N VAL A 723 21.22 19.32 6.47
CA VAL A 723 20.74 18.40 7.52
C VAL A 723 20.25 17.12 6.83
N ILE A 724 20.74 15.97 7.29
CA ILE A 724 20.52 14.68 6.65
C ILE A 724 19.34 13.96 7.29
N THR A 725 18.39 13.55 6.46
CA THR A 725 17.31 12.63 6.81
C THR A 725 17.39 11.41 5.88
N TYR A 726 16.28 10.71 5.64
CA TYR A 726 16.28 9.54 4.76
C TYR A 726 14.91 9.37 4.10
N ASN A 727 14.89 8.83 2.88
CA ASN A 727 13.68 8.44 2.17
C ASN A 727 13.45 6.92 2.17
N ARG A 728 14.42 6.14 2.67
CA ARG A 728 14.32 4.68 2.82
C ARG A 728 14.67 4.26 4.24
N SER A 729 13.78 3.53 4.88
CA SER A 729 13.97 3.04 6.24
C SER A 729 13.10 1.83 6.54
N THR A 730 13.76 0.74 6.89
CA THR A 730 13.13 -0.52 7.33
C THR A 730 12.92 -0.55 8.85
N MET A 731 12.90 0.61 9.49
CA MET A 731 12.97 0.75 10.94
C MET A 731 11.59 0.90 11.56
N THR A 732 10.81 -0.19 11.56
CA THR A 732 9.45 -0.23 12.11
C THR A 732 9.21 -1.46 12.97
N LYS A 733 8.35 -1.32 13.98
CA LYS A 733 7.96 -2.42 14.88
C LYS A 733 7.43 -3.64 14.12
N ALA A 734 6.81 -3.41 12.96
CA ALA A 734 6.30 -4.47 12.09
C ALA A 734 7.40 -5.40 11.53
N TYR A 735 8.67 -4.97 11.56
CA TYR A 735 9.80 -5.72 11.00
C TYR A 735 10.73 -6.29 12.08
N GLN A 736 10.49 -6.03 13.37
CA GLN A 736 11.39 -6.41 14.47
C GLN A 736 11.65 -7.90 14.61
N ASN A 737 10.73 -8.73 14.14
CA ASN A 737 10.82 -10.19 14.23
C ASN A 737 11.00 -10.87 12.87
N LEU A 738 11.09 -10.09 11.79
CA LEU A 738 11.22 -10.59 10.42
C LEU A 738 12.71 -10.76 10.05
N SER A 739 13.01 -11.79 9.27
CA SER A 739 14.31 -11.97 8.61
C SER A 739 14.59 -10.84 7.61
N ALA A 740 15.87 -10.68 7.23
CA ALA A 740 16.26 -9.70 6.22
C ALA A 740 15.51 -9.93 4.89
N GLU A 741 15.31 -11.19 4.52
CA GLU A 741 14.61 -11.61 3.32
C GLU A 741 13.13 -11.19 3.35
N GLU A 742 12.45 -11.41 4.47
CA GLU A 742 11.05 -11.00 4.69
C GLU A 742 10.90 -9.47 4.73
N ILE A 743 11.89 -8.77 5.30
CA ILE A 743 11.90 -7.30 5.29
C ILE A 743 12.05 -6.79 3.86
N ILE A 744 12.95 -7.38 3.07
CA ILE A 744 13.16 -6.97 1.69
C ILE A 744 11.94 -7.24 0.84
N SER A 745 11.36 -8.44 0.92
CA SER A 745 10.16 -8.79 0.14
C SER A 745 8.95 -7.94 0.51
N LYS A 746 8.87 -7.46 1.76
CA LYS A 746 7.73 -6.66 2.25
C LYS A 746 7.90 -5.16 2.04
N TYR A 747 9.07 -4.59 2.34
CA TYR A 747 9.30 -3.15 2.25
C TYR A 747 9.61 -2.71 0.80
N TYR A 748 10.34 -3.55 0.06
CA TYR A 748 10.72 -3.28 -1.33
C TYR A 748 9.91 -4.11 -2.33
N SER A 749 8.69 -4.55 -1.97
CA SER A 749 7.86 -5.44 -2.81
C SER A 749 7.60 -4.88 -4.21
N ASN A 750 7.52 -3.55 -4.32
CA ASN A 750 7.20 -2.82 -5.54
C ASN A 750 8.44 -2.09 -6.07
N MET A 751 9.64 -2.64 -5.87
CA MET A 751 10.89 -1.99 -6.26
C MET A 751 11.95 -3.04 -6.58
N SER A 752 12.45 -3.08 -7.83
CA SER A 752 13.57 -3.94 -8.21
C SER A 752 14.94 -3.32 -7.92
N ALA A 753 15.01 -1.99 -7.78
CA ALA A 753 16.24 -1.24 -7.49
C ALA A 753 15.98 0.08 -6.75
N LEU A 754 16.96 0.50 -5.93
CA LEU A 754 16.98 1.83 -5.33
C LEU A 754 17.32 2.89 -6.36
N TYR A 755 16.81 4.11 -6.14
CA TYR A 755 17.05 5.23 -7.06
C TYR A 755 18.37 5.92 -6.76
N ARG A 756 19.02 6.47 -7.79
CA ARG A 756 20.18 7.37 -7.61
C ARG A 756 19.83 8.44 -6.59
N GLY A 757 20.73 8.73 -5.65
CA GLY A 757 20.47 9.74 -4.62
C GLY A 757 19.63 9.28 -3.43
N ASP A 758 19.13 8.03 -3.40
CA ASP A 758 18.44 7.49 -2.22
C ASP A 758 19.38 7.47 -1.00
N ILE A 759 18.84 7.84 0.16
CA ILE A 759 19.50 7.73 1.46
C ILE A 759 18.80 6.63 2.27
N VAL A 760 19.52 5.56 2.58
CA VAL A 760 19.00 4.36 3.25
C VAL A 760 19.48 4.31 4.70
N TYR A 761 18.53 4.33 5.63
CA TYR A 761 18.81 4.39 7.06
C TYR A 761 18.78 3.03 7.74
N PHE A 762 19.82 2.78 8.54
CA PHE A 762 19.97 1.61 9.39
C PHE A 762 20.30 2.03 10.83
N ARG A 763 19.81 1.26 11.81
CA ARG A 763 20.11 1.47 13.23
C ARG A 763 20.66 0.17 13.80
N LEU A 764 21.88 0.22 14.37
CA LEU A 764 22.66 -1.01 14.63
C LEU A 764 22.24 -1.76 15.90
N ASP A 765 21.58 -1.08 16.82
CA ASP A 765 20.98 -1.66 18.04
C ASP A 765 19.53 -2.16 17.80
N TYR A 766 19.06 -2.11 16.56
CA TYR A 766 17.74 -2.57 16.16
C TYR A 766 17.84 -3.84 15.31
N LEU A 767 16.84 -4.73 15.37
CA LEU A 767 16.89 -6.07 14.76
C LEU A 767 18.07 -6.93 15.27
N THR A 768 18.48 -6.74 16.53
CA THR A 768 19.64 -7.45 17.12
C THR A 768 19.34 -8.92 17.44
N ASN A 769 18.07 -9.34 17.39
CA ASN A 769 17.71 -10.73 17.56
C ASN A 769 18.00 -11.49 16.25
N LYS A 770 18.92 -12.47 16.29
CA LYS A 770 19.25 -13.39 15.17
C LYS A 770 20.02 -12.82 13.97
N ASN A 771 20.94 -11.87 14.13
CA ASN A 771 21.86 -11.47 13.02
C ASN A 771 21.12 -10.90 11.78
N GLN A 772 20.10 -10.06 12.01
CA GLN A 772 19.23 -9.56 10.93
C GLN A 772 19.78 -8.29 10.26
N ILE A 773 20.45 -7.40 11.01
CA ILE A 773 20.84 -6.09 10.49
C ILE A 773 21.97 -6.16 9.44
N GLU A 774 23.00 -6.97 9.67
CA GLU A 774 24.10 -7.14 8.72
C GLU A 774 23.64 -7.82 7.43
N LYS A 775 22.73 -8.81 7.54
CA LYS A 775 22.13 -9.47 6.39
C LYS A 775 21.25 -8.51 5.59
N LEU A 776 20.48 -7.68 6.29
CA LEU A 776 19.64 -6.68 5.66
C LEU A 776 20.49 -5.67 4.89
N VAL A 777 21.55 -5.12 5.50
CA VAL A 777 22.49 -4.21 4.81
C VAL A 777 23.09 -4.89 3.57
N TYR A 778 23.58 -6.13 3.70
CA TYR A 778 24.17 -6.87 2.60
C TYR A 778 23.17 -7.14 1.46
N GLN A 779 21.95 -7.56 1.79
CA GLN A 779 20.93 -7.88 0.80
C GLN A 779 20.34 -6.64 0.13
N THR A 780 20.13 -5.54 0.88
CA THR A 780 19.77 -4.25 0.28
C THR A 780 20.85 -3.80 -0.69
N GLY A 781 22.13 -3.89 -0.31
CA GLY A 781 23.25 -3.56 -1.19
C GLY A 781 23.32 -4.43 -2.45
N THR A 782 23.28 -5.76 -2.30
CA THR A 782 23.40 -6.69 -3.43
C THR A 782 22.18 -6.68 -4.36
N LYS A 783 20.96 -6.79 -3.81
CA LYS A 783 19.74 -6.96 -4.61
C LYS A 783 19.22 -5.65 -5.21
N LEU A 784 19.31 -4.54 -4.48
CA LEU A 784 18.65 -3.30 -4.87
C LEU A 784 19.61 -2.21 -5.36
N VAL A 785 20.91 -2.29 -5.02
CA VAL A 785 21.90 -1.30 -5.46
C VAL A 785 22.78 -1.88 -6.57
N LYS A 786 23.42 -3.02 -6.31
CA LYS A 786 24.37 -3.62 -7.25
C LYS A 786 23.70 -4.21 -8.49
N ASN A 787 22.44 -4.65 -8.41
CA ASN A 787 21.66 -5.06 -9.60
C ASN A 787 21.44 -3.90 -10.59
N ALA A 788 21.31 -2.66 -10.10
CA ALA A 788 21.28 -1.46 -10.92
C ALA A 788 22.67 -0.91 -11.27
N THR A 789 23.74 -1.66 -10.99
CA THR A 789 25.15 -1.27 -11.20
C THR A 789 25.57 0.00 -10.44
N TYR A 790 24.94 0.28 -9.30
CA TYR A 790 25.23 1.46 -8.49
C TYR A 790 26.29 1.23 -7.42
N ASP A 791 26.89 2.33 -6.99
CA ASP A 791 27.79 2.38 -5.85
C ASP A 791 27.06 2.78 -4.56
N ILE A 792 27.63 2.35 -3.44
CA ILE A 792 27.20 2.76 -2.10
C ILE A 792 28.29 3.68 -1.57
N VAL A 793 28.01 4.98 -1.54
CA VAL A 793 28.96 6.02 -1.18
C VAL A 793 28.49 6.82 0.03
N SER A 794 29.41 7.53 0.67
CA SER A 794 29.06 8.33 1.83
C SER A 794 28.20 9.53 1.44
N VAL A 795 27.47 10.07 2.41
CA VAL A 795 26.61 11.25 2.18
C VAL A 795 27.46 12.42 1.67
N ALA A 796 28.64 12.63 2.25
CA ALA A 796 29.57 13.65 1.81
C ALA A 796 29.99 13.47 0.34
N THR A 797 30.34 12.24 -0.05
CA THR A 797 30.75 11.94 -1.44
C THR A 797 29.62 12.22 -2.43
N LEU A 798 28.39 11.86 -2.07
CA LEU A 798 27.22 12.09 -2.93
C LEU A 798 26.82 13.57 -2.98
N ALA A 799 26.89 14.27 -1.85
CA ALA A 799 26.45 15.66 -1.71
C ALA A 799 27.44 16.68 -2.26
N GLU A 800 28.72 16.34 -2.38
CA GLU A 800 29.78 17.17 -2.95
C GLU A 800 30.10 16.80 -4.41
N SER A 801 29.35 15.85 -4.98
CA SER A 801 29.48 15.45 -6.37
C SER A 801 29.10 16.58 -7.32
N ASN A 802 29.88 16.75 -8.39
CA ASN A 802 29.57 17.69 -9.48
C ASN A 802 28.37 17.25 -10.34
N LEU A 803 27.79 16.08 -10.05
CA LEU A 803 26.58 15.56 -10.67
C LEU A 803 25.30 15.91 -9.90
N VAL A 804 25.41 16.57 -8.75
CA VAL A 804 24.28 17.14 -8.03
C VAL A 804 23.69 18.31 -8.82
N TYR A 805 22.37 18.42 -8.83
CA TYR A 805 21.65 19.50 -9.50
C TYR A 805 20.47 19.99 -8.67
N GLU A 806 19.96 21.18 -9.00
CA GLU A 806 18.75 21.73 -8.41
C GLU A 806 17.57 21.52 -9.35
N ALA A 807 16.52 20.89 -8.86
CA ALA A 807 15.27 20.79 -9.60
C ALA A 807 14.59 22.16 -9.68
N ARG A 808 14.09 22.55 -10.86
CA ARG A 808 13.33 23.81 -11.00
C ARG A 808 12.00 23.69 -10.24
N SER A 809 11.53 24.83 -9.72
CA SER A 809 10.19 24.88 -9.13
C SER A 809 9.12 24.63 -10.20
N ARG A 810 7.93 24.14 -9.78
CA ARG A 810 6.78 24.01 -10.71
C ARG A 810 6.46 25.35 -11.37
N THR A 811 6.53 26.45 -10.63
CA THR A 811 6.27 27.79 -11.16
C THR A 811 7.28 28.20 -12.23
N ASP A 812 8.56 27.91 -12.04
CA ASP A 812 9.60 28.22 -13.04
C ASP A 812 9.44 27.35 -14.29
N ALA A 813 9.11 26.07 -14.12
CA ALA A 813 8.82 25.17 -15.23
C ALA A 813 7.60 25.62 -16.05
N ILE A 814 6.55 26.14 -15.39
CA ILE A 814 5.39 26.75 -16.04
C ILE A 814 5.75 28.07 -16.73
N GLY A 815 6.60 28.90 -16.12
CA GLY A 815 6.99 30.21 -16.65
C GLY A 815 7.79 30.15 -17.95
N GLY A 816 8.57 29.07 -18.16
CA GLY A 816 9.36 28.83 -19.37
C GLY A 816 8.68 27.94 -20.43
N ASN A 817 7.40 27.61 -20.27
CA ASN A 817 6.79 26.48 -20.97
C ASN A 817 6.58 26.74 -22.48
N LEU A 818 7.18 25.88 -23.32
CA LEU A 818 6.93 25.83 -24.76
C LEU A 818 5.57 25.18 -25.09
N VAL A 819 5.06 24.34 -24.18
CA VAL A 819 3.75 23.68 -24.28
C VAL A 819 2.71 24.48 -23.48
N LYS A 820 1.51 24.65 -24.03
CA LYS A 820 0.41 25.43 -23.43
C LYS A 820 -0.89 24.62 -23.43
N LYS A 821 -1.87 25.09 -22.66
CA LYS A 821 -3.21 24.47 -22.63
C LYS A 821 -3.89 24.50 -24.00
N ALA A 822 -3.76 25.60 -24.74
CA ALA A 822 -4.21 25.72 -26.13
C ALA A 822 -3.49 26.90 -26.79
N TYR A 823 -3.00 26.71 -28.01
CA TYR A 823 -2.48 27.78 -28.86
C TYR A 823 -3.59 28.41 -29.73
N GLY A 824 -4.73 27.72 -29.88
CA GLY A 824 -5.88 28.19 -30.64
C GLY A 824 -5.58 28.25 -32.14
N TYR A 825 -4.83 27.28 -32.66
CA TYR A 825 -4.55 27.25 -34.09
C TYR A 825 -5.84 27.12 -34.91
N PRO A 826 -5.98 27.85 -36.04
CA PRO A 826 -7.05 27.59 -37.00
C PRO A 826 -6.98 26.14 -37.49
N GLU A 827 -8.14 25.51 -37.73
CA GLU A 827 -8.25 24.11 -38.18
C GLU A 827 -7.34 23.80 -39.39
N ASN A 828 -7.33 24.69 -40.40
CA ASN A 828 -6.47 24.53 -41.57
C ASN A 828 -4.97 24.44 -41.25
N ASN A 829 -4.51 25.11 -40.19
CA ASN A 829 -3.11 25.04 -39.76
C ASN A 829 -2.82 23.72 -39.03
N LEU A 830 -3.76 23.23 -38.22
CA LEU A 830 -3.63 21.92 -37.56
C LEU A 830 -3.65 20.78 -38.58
N LEU A 831 -4.54 20.83 -39.57
CA LEU A 831 -4.54 19.90 -40.69
C LEU A 831 -3.23 19.93 -41.48
N LYS A 832 -2.69 21.12 -41.76
CA LYS A 832 -1.38 21.22 -42.41
C LYS A 832 -0.28 20.56 -41.56
N LYS A 833 -0.25 20.81 -40.25
CA LYS A 833 0.69 20.16 -39.32
C LYS A 833 0.52 18.65 -39.33
N LEU A 834 -0.71 18.17 -39.27
CA LEU A 834 -1.04 16.75 -39.35
C LEU A 834 -0.41 16.10 -40.60
N PHE A 835 -0.58 16.68 -41.80
CA PHE A 835 -0.02 16.09 -43.02
C PHE A 835 1.51 16.12 -43.12
N THR A 836 2.20 16.94 -42.33
CA THR A 836 3.64 17.19 -42.50
C THR A 836 4.49 16.76 -41.30
N HIS A 837 3.88 16.61 -40.12
CA HIS A 837 4.56 16.39 -38.84
C HIS A 837 3.97 15.23 -38.02
N TYR A 838 2.95 14.54 -38.53
CA TYR A 838 2.56 13.23 -38.01
C TYR A 838 3.34 12.14 -38.73
N ILE A 839 3.95 11.23 -37.96
CA ILE A 839 4.56 9.99 -38.45
C ILE A 839 3.72 8.86 -37.89
N GLY A 840 2.95 8.21 -38.77
CA GLY A 840 1.90 7.27 -38.39
C GLY A 840 2.42 5.88 -38.12
N ASN A 841 1.58 4.88 -38.37
CA ASN A 841 1.92 3.48 -38.23
C ASN A 841 1.19 2.67 -39.31
N PRO A 842 1.81 1.63 -39.91
CA PRO A 842 1.21 0.85 -41.00
C PRO A 842 -0.11 0.17 -40.62
N PHE A 843 -0.34 -0.13 -39.35
CA PHE A 843 -1.58 -0.74 -38.85
C PHE A 843 -2.71 0.26 -38.55
N ILE A 844 -2.43 1.55 -38.71
CA ILE A 844 -3.35 2.65 -38.41
C ILE A 844 -3.54 3.49 -39.68
N ASP A 845 -4.24 2.91 -40.65
CA ASP A 845 -4.30 3.38 -42.03
C ASP A 845 -5.73 3.53 -42.59
N SER A 846 -6.76 3.32 -41.77
CA SER A 846 -8.16 3.37 -42.19
C SER A 846 -9.03 4.25 -41.30
N SER A 847 -10.18 4.69 -41.80
CA SER A 847 -11.12 5.52 -41.03
C SER A 847 -11.76 4.80 -39.83
N GLU A 848 -11.69 3.47 -39.80
CA GLU A 848 -12.14 2.65 -38.66
C GLU A 848 -11.21 2.77 -37.45
N VAL A 849 -9.93 3.10 -37.66
CA VAL A 849 -8.90 3.22 -36.62
C VAL A 849 -8.34 4.65 -36.48
N LEU A 850 -8.65 5.53 -37.43
CA LEU A 850 -8.33 6.97 -37.45
C LEU A 850 -9.60 7.82 -37.30
N HIS A 851 -10.29 7.68 -36.17
CA HIS A 851 -11.59 8.31 -35.96
C HIS A 851 -11.57 9.83 -36.24
N GLY A 852 -12.53 10.28 -37.05
CA GLY A 852 -12.73 11.70 -37.39
C GLY A 852 -11.91 12.21 -38.58
N LEU A 853 -11.00 11.42 -39.14
CA LEU A 853 -10.36 11.72 -40.43
C LEU A 853 -11.21 11.18 -41.59
N THR A 854 -11.29 11.95 -42.67
CA THR A 854 -11.90 11.51 -43.94
C THR A 854 -10.91 10.68 -44.75
N GLU A 855 -11.40 9.79 -45.62
CA GLU A 855 -10.57 8.98 -46.53
C GLU A 855 -9.56 9.81 -47.35
N GLU A 856 -9.93 11.03 -47.77
CA GLU A 856 -9.04 11.94 -48.50
C GLU A 856 -7.96 12.58 -47.61
N GLU A 857 -8.24 12.75 -46.31
CA GLU A 857 -7.23 13.17 -45.35
C GLU A 857 -6.28 12.01 -45.00
N ILE A 858 -6.80 10.78 -44.85
CA ILE A 858 -6.03 9.57 -44.54
C ILE A 858 -5.01 9.28 -45.66
N LYS A 859 -5.39 9.42 -46.92
CA LYS A 859 -4.46 9.28 -48.06
C LYS A 859 -3.28 10.27 -48.05
N ARG A 860 -3.36 11.35 -47.25
CA ARG A 860 -2.37 12.44 -47.23
C ARG A 860 -1.53 12.46 -45.97
N ILE A 861 -1.92 11.76 -44.91
CA ILE A 861 -1.09 11.62 -43.72
C ILE A 861 -0.05 10.52 -43.94
N ASP A 862 1.02 10.56 -43.15
CA ASP A 862 1.93 9.43 -43.08
C ASP A 862 1.29 8.29 -42.31
N THR A 863 1.25 7.11 -42.92
CA THR A 863 0.91 5.83 -42.28
C THR A 863 2.10 4.89 -42.25
N THR A 864 3.30 5.34 -42.63
CA THR A 864 4.45 4.44 -42.78
C THR A 864 5.17 4.16 -41.47
N GLY A 865 5.14 5.11 -40.52
CA GLY A 865 5.92 4.99 -39.29
C GLY A 865 7.44 5.11 -39.48
N LYS A 866 7.89 5.50 -40.68
CA LYS A 866 9.30 5.60 -41.06
C LYS A 866 9.70 7.05 -41.37
N ILE A 867 10.96 7.39 -41.12
CA ILE A 867 11.56 8.66 -41.54
C ILE A 867 12.20 8.50 -42.92
N ASP A 868 11.91 9.42 -43.84
CA ASP A 868 12.64 9.52 -45.10
C ASP A 868 14.07 10.01 -44.85
N THR A 869 14.98 9.05 -44.86
CA THR A 869 16.42 9.22 -44.62
C THR A 869 17.19 9.66 -45.86
N LYS A 870 16.50 10.02 -46.96
CA LYS A 870 17.10 10.43 -48.25
C LYS A 870 18.15 9.44 -48.78
N GLY A 871 17.90 8.15 -48.55
CA GLY A 871 18.74 7.03 -48.99
C GLY A 871 19.86 6.64 -48.01
N GLU A 872 19.97 7.27 -46.85
CA GLU A 872 20.91 6.85 -45.80
C GLU A 872 20.37 5.66 -45.00
N LYS A 873 21.20 4.62 -44.77
CA LYS A 873 20.86 3.47 -43.91
C LYS A 873 20.84 3.86 -42.43
N VAL A 874 19.71 4.32 -41.92
CA VAL A 874 19.56 4.77 -40.53
C VAL A 874 18.40 4.07 -39.84
N ILE A 875 18.59 3.68 -38.58
CA ILE A 875 17.57 3.11 -37.70
C ILE A 875 17.38 4.03 -36.49
N PHE A 876 16.13 4.24 -36.09
CA PHE A 876 15.78 5.03 -34.92
C PHE A 876 15.28 4.09 -33.82
N LEU A 877 16.09 3.89 -32.78
CA LEU A 877 15.66 3.13 -31.61
C LEU A 877 14.84 4.04 -30.69
N THR A 878 13.65 3.59 -30.32
CA THR A 878 12.76 4.35 -29.44
C THR A 878 12.23 3.51 -28.30
N PHE A 879 12.08 4.14 -27.13
CA PHE A 879 11.69 3.45 -25.89
C PHE A 879 10.55 4.17 -25.20
N ASP A 880 9.49 3.43 -24.88
CA ASP A 880 8.26 3.97 -24.31
C ASP A 880 8.10 3.62 -22.82
N ASP A 881 7.18 4.34 -22.19
CA ASP A 881 6.78 4.23 -20.79
C ASP A 881 7.86 4.64 -19.78
N TRP A 882 7.99 3.84 -18.71
CA TRP A 882 8.91 4.02 -17.60
C TRP A 882 9.16 2.67 -16.93
N GLY A 883 10.29 2.55 -16.25
CA GLY A 883 10.69 1.37 -15.49
C GLY A 883 11.67 1.72 -14.37
N TYR A 884 12.24 0.71 -13.74
CA TYR A 884 13.20 0.80 -12.66
C TYR A 884 14.64 0.86 -13.19
N ASP A 885 15.50 1.37 -12.31
CA ASP A 885 16.91 1.61 -12.57
C ASP A 885 17.69 0.37 -13.02
N ASP A 886 17.30 -0.84 -12.63
CA ASP A 886 18.04 -2.04 -13.00
C ASP A 886 17.89 -2.42 -14.47
N ASN A 887 16.71 -2.26 -15.07
CA ASN A 887 16.54 -2.49 -16.51
C ASN A 887 17.07 -1.31 -17.34
N ILE A 888 16.69 -0.08 -16.97
CA ILE A 888 17.03 1.12 -17.74
C ILE A 888 18.54 1.37 -17.74
N THR A 889 19.23 1.16 -16.60
CA THR A 889 20.69 1.36 -16.57
C THR A 889 21.42 0.32 -17.42
N LYS A 890 20.92 -0.93 -17.50
CA LYS A 890 21.47 -1.95 -18.42
C LYS A 890 21.26 -1.52 -19.88
N LEU A 891 20.08 -0.99 -20.21
CA LEU A 891 19.80 -0.44 -21.53
C LEU A 891 20.78 0.70 -21.90
N LEU A 892 20.92 1.70 -21.02
CA LEU A 892 21.85 2.82 -21.24
C LEU A 892 23.30 2.35 -21.41
N ASN A 893 23.74 1.37 -20.61
CA ASN A 893 25.08 0.79 -20.74
C ASN A 893 25.31 0.16 -22.12
N VAL A 894 24.31 -0.52 -22.69
CA VAL A 894 24.38 -1.11 -24.04
C VAL A 894 24.41 -0.02 -25.12
N LEU A 895 23.55 0.99 -25.02
CA LEU A 895 23.54 2.12 -25.97
C LEU A 895 24.90 2.84 -25.95
N LYS A 896 25.43 3.12 -24.77
CA LYS A 896 26.74 3.73 -24.56
C LYS A 896 27.89 2.89 -25.09
N LYS A 897 27.86 1.56 -24.87
CA LYS A 897 28.88 0.62 -25.37
C LYS A 897 29.07 0.72 -26.88
N TYR A 898 28.00 0.95 -27.63
CA TYR A 898 28.05 1.09 -29.09
C TYR A 898 27.99 2.54 -29.59
N ASN A 899 28.05 3.51 -28.68
CA ASN A 899 27.92 4.93 -29.01
C ASN A 899 26.66 5.23 -29.83
N VAL A 900 25.53 4.66 -29.39
CA VAL A 900 24.21 4.85 -29.98
C VAL A 900 23.41 5.82 -29.12
N GLU A 901 22.89 6.87 -29.75
CA GLU A 901 21.89 7.74 -29.14
C GLU A 901 20.49 7.35 -29.62
N ALA A 902 19.52 7.30 -28.71
CA ALA A 902 18.14 6.91 -28.95
C ALA A 902 17.15 8.01 -28.51
N SER A 903 15.84 7.77 -28.72
CA SER A 903 14.77 8.66 -28.27
C SER A 903 13.82 7.95 -27.31
N PHE A 904 13.60 8.52 -26.13
CA PHE A 904 12.76 7.96 -25.07
C PHE A 904 11.47 8.77 -24.97
N PHE A 905 10.32 8.13 -25.03
CA PHE A 905 9.03 8.77 -24.78
C PHE A 905 8.60 8.41 -23.36
N VAL A 906 8.72 9.37 -22.46
CA VAL A 906 8.66 9.10 -21.02
C VAL A 906 7.27 9.41 -20.48
N ARG A 907 6.76 8.48 -19.67
CA ARG A 907 5.63 8.71 -18.77
C ARG A 907 6.14 9.10 -17.39
N VAL A 908 5.74 10.27 -16.88
CA VAL A 908 6.18 10.79 -15.57
C VAL A 908 5.12 10.70 -14.46
N GLY A 909 4.09 9.88 -14.67
CA GLY A 909 3.03 9.62 -13.71
C GLY A 909 2.38 8.24 -13.93
N ASN A 910 1.25 8.03 -13.27
CA ASN A 910 0.35 6.90 -13.51
C ASN A 910 -1.09 7.33 -13.23
N GLU A 911 -2.05 6.49 -13.60
CA GLU A 911 -3.49 6.73 -13.46
C GLU A 911 -3.93 7.12 -12.02
N LYS A 912 -3.22 6.64 -10.99
CA LYS A 912 -3.52 6.88 -9.56
C LYS A 912 -2.89 8.18 -9.04
N MET A 913 -1.91 8.74 -9.74
CA MET A 913 -1.22 9.96 -9.33
C MET A 913 -2.04 11.20 -9.67
N SER A 914 -2.19 12.10 -8.70
CA SER A 914 -2.73 13.44 -8.95
C SER A 914 -1.75 14.26 -9.82
N PHE A 915 -2.25 15.18 -10.64
CA PHE A 915 -1.41 16.02 -11.51
C PHE A 915 -0.46 16.97 -10.73
N ASP A 916 -0.66 17.12 -9.42
CA ASP A 916 0.24 17.84 -8.51
C ASP A 916 1.29 16.93 -7.83
N SER A 917 1.32 15.63 -8.13
CA SER A 917 2.31 14.69 -7.60
C SER A 917 3.66 14.88 -8.28
N ASP A 918 4.75 14.79 -7.51
CA ASP A 918 6.12 14.82 -8.05
C ASP A 918 6.47 13.47 -8.70
N PHE A 919 7.29 13.52 -9.75
CA PHE A 919 7.81 12.33 -10.39
C PHE A 919 8.73 11.55 -9.44
N THR A 920 8.63 10.22 -9.47
CA THR A 920 9.28 9.35 -8.49
C THR A 920 10.76 9.12 -8.75
N ASN A 921 11.24 9.27 -10.00
CA ASN A 921 12.64 9.02 -10.34
C ASN A 921 13.25 10.05 -11.32
N PRO A 922 13.31 11.33 -10.92
CA PRO A 922 13.83 12.41 -11.76
C PRO A 922 15.33 12.30 -12.06
N ASN A 923 16.09 11.62 -11.19
CA ASN A 923 17.53 11.44 -11.34
C ASN A 923 17.89 10.54 -12.53
N LEU A 924 17.16 9.42 -12.70
CA LEU A 924 17.31 8.57 -13.87
C LEU A 924 16.90 9.28 -15.15
N LEU A 925 15.78 10.02 -15.14
CA LEU A 925 15.36 10.83 -16.28
C LEU A 925 16.44 11.83 -16.71
N ARG A 926 17.04 12.53 -15.75
CA ARG A 926 18.14 13.45 -16.03
C ARG A 926 19.39 12.73 -16.52
N ALA A 927 19.70 11.54 -16.01
CA ALA A 927 20.82 10.73 -16.52
C ALA A 927 20.62 10.37 -18.00
N ILE A 928 19.44 9.86 -18.38
CA ILE A 928 19.09 9.55 -19.79
C ILE A 928 19.32 10.79 -20.67
N ALA A 929 18.83 11.96 -20.24
CA ALA A 929 19.00 13.21 -20.97
C ALA A 929 20.47 13.63 -21.12
N LEU A 930 21.26 13.60 -20.03
CA LEU A 930 22.67 14.00 -20.06
C LEU A 930 23.57 13.02 -20.82
N GLU A 931 23.13 11.78 -21.06
CA GLU A 931 23.80 10.84 -21.95
C GLU A 931 23.57 11.13 -23.45
N GLY A 932 22.79 12.17 -23.78
CA GLY A 932 22.65 12.69 -25.14
C GLY A 932 21.37 12.25 -25.87
N HIS A 933 20.55 11.42 -25.23
CA HIS A 933 19.30 10.90 -25.78
C HIS A 933 18.21 11.96 -25.87
N ASP A 934 17.28 11.80 -26.81
CA ASP A 934 16.08 12.63 -26.85
C ASP A 934 15.07 12.16 -25.81
N ILE A 935 14.40 13.11 -25.16
CA ILE A 935 13.24 12.84 -24.30
C ILE A 935 12.00 13.48 -24.93
N GLY A 936 11.04 12.64 -25.30
CA GLY A 936 9.70 13.02 -25.76
C GLY A 936 8.64 12.73 -24.69
N ASN A 937 7.44 13.22 -24.93
CA ASN A 937 6.30 13.07 -24.02
C ASN A 937 5.46 11.84 -24.39
N HIS A 938 5.18 10.98 -23.40
CA HIS A 938 4.28 9.83 -23.50
C HIS A 938 3.14 9.93 -22.48
N THR A 939 2.60 11.13 -22.31
CA THR A 939 1.54 11.51 -21.34
C THR A 939 1.97 11.38 -19.87
N PHE A 940 1.15 11.88 -18.94
CA PHE A 940 1.33 11.75 -17.49
C PHE A 940 0.68 10.46 -16.99
N ARG A 941 -0.57 10.19 -17.37
CA ARG A 941 -1.35 9.02 -16.90
C ARG A 941 -1.50 7.89 -17.93
N HIS A 942 -0.71 7.88 -19.01
CA HIS A 942 -0.89 6.93 -20.12
C HIS A 942 -2.26 7.09 -20.82
N MET A 943 -2.71 8.34 -20.99
CA MET A 943 -4.01 8.64 -21.58
C MET A 943 -4.06 8.32 -23.07
N LYS A 944 -5.12 7.64 -23.52
CA LYS A 944 -5.40 7.43 -24.95
C LYS A 944 -5.52 8.76 -25.70
N VAL A 945 -5.11 8.75 -26.98
CA VAL A 945 -5.27 9.89 -27.90
C VAL A 945 -6.45 9.69 -28.84
N ASP A 946 -6.95 8.47 -28.98
CA ASP A 946 -8.24 8.19 -29.62
C ASP A 946 -9.41 8.69 -28.76
N ILE A 947 -9.71 9.98 -28.91
CA ILE A 947 -10.74 10.71 -28.18
C ILE A 947 -11.81 11.24 -29.14
N THR A 948 -13.06 11.35 -28.67
CA THR A 948 -14.18 11.77 -29.52
C THR A 948 -14.98 12.95 -28.93
N SER A 949 -14.72 13.30 -27.67
CA SER A 949 -15.46 14.34 -26.96
C SER A 949 -14.58 15.53 -26.54
N GLN A 950 -15.24 16.68 -26.35
CA GLN A 950 -14.57 17.89 -25.84
C GLN A 950 -14.08 17.72 -24.39
N ALA A 951 -14.76 16.91 -23.59
CA ALA A 951 -14.35 16.61 -22.21
C ALA A 951 -13.03 15.81 -22.19
N GLU A 952 -12.92 14.78 -23.03
CA GLU A 952 -11.67 14.01 -23.18
C GLU A 952 -10.52 14.90 -23.69
N LYS A 953 -10.81 15.84 -24.61
CA LYS A 953 -9.83 16.82 -25.08
C LYS A 953 -9.26 17.66 -23.93
N GLU A 954 -10.11 18.21 -23.06
CA GLU A 954 -9.64 19.04 -21.94
C GLU A 954 -8.76 18.24 -20.97
N LEU A 955 -9.12 16.97 -20.72
CA LEU A 955 -8.35 16.09 -19.85
C LEU A 955 -7.00 15.71 -20.48
N LEU A 956 -6.99 15.35 -21.77
CA LEU A 956 -5.76 15.06 -22.52
C LEU A 956 -4.82 16.28 -22.55
N GLN A 957 -5.34 17.49 -22.75
CA GLN A 957 -4.52 18.73 -22.69
C GLN A 957 -3.88 18.92 -21.32
N GLN A 958 -4.65 18.71 -20.24
CA GLN A 958 -4.13 18.84 -18.88
C GLN A 958 -3.02 17.82 -18.61
N ASP A 959 -3.22 16.58 -19.06
CA ASP A 959 -2.29 15.48 -18.89
C ASP A 959 -0.97 15.74 -19.64
N ILE A 960 -1.04 16.07 -20.93
CA ILE A 960 0.11 16.43 -21.78
C ILE A 960 0.93 17.57 -21.15
N LEU A 961 0.23 18.60 -20.69
CA LEU A 961 0.85 19.78 -20.09
C LEU A 961 1.57 19.42 -18.79
N THR A 962 0.93 18.61 -17.94
CA THR A 962 1.50 18.18 -16.67
C THR A 962 2.77 17.36 -16.88
N ALA A 963 2.74 16.39 -17.82
CA ALA A 963 3.91 15.60 -18.15
C ALA A 963 5.07 16.47 -18.65
N HIS A 964 4.80 17.43 -19.54
CA HIS A 964 5.84 18.33 -20.05
C HIS A 964 6.45 19.19 -18.94
N GLN A 965 5.61 19.75 -18.07
CA GLN A 965 6.05 20.59 -16.96
C GLN A 965 6.91 19.80 -15.98
N GLU A 966 6.49 18.58 -15.63
CA GLU A 966 7.23 17.75 -14.69
C GLU A 966 8.59 17.32 -15.27
N MET A 967 8.67 16.94 -16.56
CA MET A 967 9.97 16.71 -17.22
C MET A 967 10.81 17.99 -17.27
N SER A 968 10.23 19.14 -17.62
CA SER A 968 10.94 20.42 -17.71
C SER A 968 11.58 20.84 -16.38
N ARG A 969 11.01 20.44 -15.23
CA ARG A 969 11.63 20.70 -13.91
C ARG A 969 13.01 20.08 -13.76
N TYR A 970 13.20 18.89 -14.32
CA TYR A 970 14.42 18.10 -14.10
C TYR A 970 15.36 18.08 -15.30
N ILE A 971 14.85 18.32 -16.52
CA ILE A 971 15.64 18.25 -17.75
C ILE A 971 15.43 19.42 -18.71
N GLY A 972 14.66 20.45 -18.34
CA GLY A 972 14.40 21.60 -19.21
C GLY A 972 15.61 22.51 -19.46
N ASP A 973 16.75 22.28 -18.80
CA ASP A 973 18.05 22.95 -19.01
C ASP A 973 19.02 22.15 -19.87
N THR A 974 18.77 20.86 -20.11
CA THR A 974 19.73 19.98 -20.80
C THR A 974 19.70 20.17 -22.32
N GLY A 975 18.59 20.67 -22.87
CA GLY A 975 18.34 20.73 -24.30
C GLY A 975 17.88 19.40 -24.90
N ASN A 976 17.71 18.35 -24.09
CA ASN A 976 17.29 17.01 -24.53
C ASN A 976 15.78 16.76 -24.42
N LEU A 977 15.04 17.58 -23.66
CA LEU A 977 13.58 17.58 -23.71
C LEU A 977 13.12 18.17 -25.05
N LYS A 978 12.53 17.33 -25.91
CA LYS A 978 12.09 17.70 -27.25
C LYS A 978 10.57 17.84 -27.30
N LEU A 979 10.08 18.64 -28.25
CA LEU A 979 8.66 18.76 -28.58
C LEU A 979 8.20 17.59 -29.47
N LEU A 980 8.61 16.38 -29.10
CA LEU A 980 8.19 15.12 -29.71
C LEU A 980 7.15 14.47 -28.79
N PHE A 981 6.05 14.01 -29.37
CA PHE A 981 4.99 13.32 -28.64
C PHE A 981 4.75 11.94 -29.24
N ARG A 982 4.58 10.93 -28.38
CA ARG A 982 4.11 9.61 -28.81
C ARG A 982 2.78 9.30 -28.15
N PRO A 983 1.72 9.05 -28.94
CA PRO A 983 0.45 8.59 -28.42
C PRO A 983 0.59 7.26 -27.66
N PRO A 984 0.09 7.17 -26.42
CA PRO A 984 -0.15 5.89 -25.77
C PRO A 984 -1.04 5.00 -26.64
N THR A 985 -0.82 3.68 -26.55
CA THR A 985 -1.54 2.63 -27.30
C THR A 985 -1.48 2.73 -28.83
N LEU A 986 -0.74 3.70 -29.39
CA LEU A 986 -0.67 4.07 -30.80
C LEU A 986 -2.01 4.52 -31.45
N ALA A 987 -3.17 4.13 -30.92
CA ALA A 987 -4.49 4.57 -31.38
C ALA A 987 -4.70 6.09 -31.24
N VAL A 988 -5.19 6.72 -32.32
CA VAL A 988 -5.35 8.17 -32.42
C VAL A 988 -6.65 8.56 -33.13
N SER A 989 -7.18 9.73 -32.79
CA SER A 989 -8.28 10.38 -33.53
C SER A 989 -7.85 11.74 -34.07
N LYS A 990 -8.60 12.29 -35.05
CA LYS A 990 -8.39 13.66 -35.53
C LYS A 990 -8.36 14.66 -34.38
N LEU A 991 -9.35 14.56 -33.48
CA LEU A 991 -9.47 15.45 -32.33
C LEU A 991 -8.28 15.32 -31.38
N GLY A 992 -7.77 14.10 -31.15
CA GLY A 992 -6.58 13.85 -30.33
C GLY A 992 -5.31 14.43 -30.94
N LEU A 993 -5.05 14.18 -32.22
CA LEU A 993 -3.88 14.71 -32.94
C LEU A 993 -3.88 16.24 -32.96
N GLU A 994 -5.03 16.85 -33.27
CA GLU A 994 -5.23 18.30 -33.19
C GLU A 994 -4.96 18.83 -31.78
N THR A 995 -5.40 18.11 -30.75
CA THR A 995 -5.20 18.48 -29.35
C THR A 995 -3.73 18.50 -28.95
N VAL A 996 -2.95 17.52 -29.40
CA VAL A 996 -1.51 17.45 -29.14
C VAL A 996 -0.77 18.59 -29.85
N PHE A 997 -1.06 18.83 -31.13
CA PHE A 997 -0.46 19.95 -31.88
C PHE A 997 -0.87 21.32 -31.32
N ASP A 998 -2.13 21.48 -30.93
CA ASP A 998 -2.64 22.72 -30.31
C ASP A 998 -2.07 22.93 -28.90
N SER A 999 -1.53 21.89 -28.26
CA SER A 999 -0.77 22.01 -27.02
C SER A 999 0.66 22.50 -27.25
N GLY A 1000 1.15 22.50 -28.49
CA GLY A 1000 2.46 23.06 -28.87
C GLY A 1000 3.54 22.02 -29.18
N TYR A 1001 3.19 20.75 -29.39
CA TYR A 1001 4.15 19.76 -29.88
C TYR A 1001 4.44 19.96 -31.37
N ASP A 1002 5.68 19.66 -31.76
CA ASP A 1002 6.13 19.83 -33.14
C ASP A 1002 5.84 18.58 -33.96
N TYR A 1003 6.10 17.39 -33.43
CA TYR A 1003 5.88 16.10 -34.10
C TYR A 1003 5.11 15.13 -33.21
N ILE A 1004 4.25 14.32 -33.85
CA ILE A 1004 3.56 13.18 -33.25
C ILE A 1004 4.06 11.91 -33.93
N ILE A 1005 4.50 10.90 -33.17
CA ILE A 1005 5.29 9.78 -33.68
C ILE A 1005 4.75 8.46 -33.13
N ASN A 1006 4.01 7.71 -33.94
CA ASN A 1006 3.55 6.37 -33.60
C ASN A 1006 4.67 5.33 -33.82
N GLY A 1007 5.40 5.46 -34.93
CA GLY A 1007 6.53 4.57 -35.26
C GLY A 1007 6.15 3.42 -36.17
N ASP A 1008 7.16 2.66 -36.63
CA ASP A 1008 7.04 1.64 -37.68
C ASP A 1008 6.28 0.41 -37.15
N PHE A 1009 6.79 -0.22 -36.09
CA PHE A 1009 6.12 -1.34 -35.43
C PHE A 1009 6.61 -1.50 -33.99
N SER A 1010 5.74 -2.09 -33.16
CA SER A 1010 6.09 -2.56 -31.82
C SER A 1010 6.83 -3.89 -31.90
N THR A 1011 7.90 -4.00 -31.12
CA THR A 1011 8.71 -5.22 -31.04
C THR A 1011 8.11 -6.31 -30.17
N HIS A 1012 7.06 -5.98 -29.40
CA HIS A 1012 6.48 -6.88 -28.38
C HIS A 1012 7.53 -7.39 -27.40
N ASP A 1013 8.50 -6.54 -27.06
CA ASP A 1013 9.63 -6.87 -26.20
C ASP A 1013 9.23 -7.16 -24.75
N TYR A 1014 8.13 -6.56 -24.28
CA TYR A 1014 7.50 -6.85 -22.99
C TYR A 1014 6.81 -8.23 -22.93
N GLU A 1015 6.52 -8.84 -24.06
CA GLU A 1015 5.94 -10.19 -24.17
C GLU A 1015 6.98 -11.28 -24.45
N ALA A 1016 8.23 -10.90 -24.75
CA ALA A 1016 9.26 -11.85 -25.15
C ALA A 1016 9.56 -12.86 -24.02
N ALA A 1017 9.57 -14.15 -24.35
CA ALA A 1017 9.85 -15.20 -23.37
C ALA A 1017 11.36 -15.31 -23.05
N SER A 1018 12.22 -14.91 -24.00
CA SER A 1018 13.68 -14.99 -23.91
C SER A 1018 14.39 -13.90 -24.71
N ALA A 1019 15.66 -13.66 -24.40
CA ALA A 1019 16.51 -12.77 -25.20
C ALA A 1019 16.73 -13.33 -26.62
N GLU A 1020 16.87 -14.64 -26.78
CA GLU A 1020 17.05 -15.30 -28.07
C GLU A 1020 15.88 -15.04 -29.02
N GLU A 1021 14.65 -15.11 -28.50
CA GLU A 1021 13.43 -14.79 -29.25
C GLU A 1021 13.44 -13.34 -29.73
N LEU A 1022 13.71 -12.39 -28.82
CA LEU A 1022 13.74 -10.97 -29.17
C LEU A 1022 14.87 -10.65 -30.15
N ILE A 1023 16.05 -11.26 -29.99
CA ILE A 1023 17.17 -11.15 -30.94
C ILE A 1023 16.75 -11.64 -32.32
N HIS A 1024 16.01 -12.74 -32.40
CA HIS A 1024 15.55 -13.28 -33.66
C HIS A 1024 14.56 -12.34 -34.35
N LYS A 1025 13.54 -11.89 -33.61
CA LYS A 1025 12.56 -10.90 -34.06
C LYS A 1025 13.24 -9.66 -34.65
N LEU A 1026 14.18 -9.10 -33.90
CA LEU A 1026 14.91 -7.90 -34.32
C LEU A 1026 15.87 -8.12 -35.50
N LYS A 1027 16.39 -9.34 -35.73
CA LYS A 1027 17.36 -9.61 -36.82
C LYS A 1027 16.72 -10.06 -38.13
N TYR A 1028 15.62 -10.80 -38.05
CA TYR A 1028 15.03 -11.53 -39.17
C TYR A 1028 13.60 -11.09 -39.49
N GLY A 1029 12.94 -10.43 -38.53
CA GLY A 1029 11.60 -9.85 -38.67
C GLY A 1029 10.60 -10.41 -37.67
N ILE A 1030 9.46 -9.74 -37.57
CA ILE A 1030 8.30 -10.13 -36.75
C ILE A 1030 7.23 -10.67 -37.69
N ASN A 1031 6.64 -11.81 -37.33
CA ASN A 1031 5.48 -12.33 -38.03
C ASN A 1031 4.25 -11.50 -37.61
N GLU A 1032 3.66 -10.77 -38.56
CA GLU A 1032 2.50 -9.90 -38.36
C GLU A 1032 1.26 -10.70 -37.97
N ASP A 1033 1.07 -11.89 -38.55
CA ASP A 1033 -0.10 -12.73 -38.30
C ASP A 1033 -0.09 -13.36 -36.90
N ASP A 1034 1.12 -13.59 -36.34
CA ASP A 1034 1.32 -14.13 -35.00
C ASP A 1034 2.71 -13.73 -34.47
N ALA A 1035 2.76 -12.63 -33.71
CA ALA A 1035 3.99 -12.10 -33.13
C ALA A 1035 4.66 -13.05 -32.13
N SER A 1036 4.00 -14.13 -31.69
CA SER A 1036 4.59 -15.16 -30.81
C SER A 1036 5.42 -16.20 -31.58
N GLN A 1037 5.23 -16.30 -32.90
CA GLN A 1037 5.93 -17.27 -33.74
C GLN A 1037 7.23 -16.74 -34.32
N TRP A 1038 8.20 -17.64 -34.47
CA TRP A 1038 9.46 -17.36 -35.14
C TRP A 1038 9.23 -17.25 -36.64
N VAL A 1039 9.83 -16.25 -37.27
CA VAL A 1039 9.91 -16.19 -38.74
C VAL A 1039 10.76 -17.36 -39.22
N THR A 1040 10.18 -18.22 -40.06
CA THR A 1040 10.86 -19.36 -40.68
C THR A 1040 10.90 -19.20 -42.20
N GLU A 1041 11.52 -20.15 -42.91
CA GLU A 1041 11.46 -20.18 -44.37
C GLU A 1041 10.04 -20.36 -44.92
N ASP A 1042 9.10 -20.84 -44.10
CA ASP A 1042 7.70 -21.05 -44.46
C ASP A 1042 6.80 -19.84 -44.16
N THR A 1043 7.30 -18.83 -43.44
CA THR A 1043 6.54 -17.59 -43.16
C THR A 1043 6.39 -16.79 -44.47
N PRO A 1044 5.17 -16.41 -44.87
CA PRO A 1044 4.96 -15.59 -46.07
C PRO A 1044 5.74 -14.27 -45.97
N GLU A 1045 6.42 -13.89 -47.05
CA GLU A 1045 7.33 -12.72 -47.05
C GLU A 1045 6.57 -11.41 -46.77
N GLU A 1046 5.32 -11.34 -47.20
CA GLU A 1046 4.38 -10.25 -46.97
C GLU A 1046 3.95 -10.10 -45.50
N SER A 1047 4.01 -11.16 -44.70
CA SER A 1047 3.63 -11.16 -43.27
C SER A 1047 4.83 -10.84 -42.36
N ILE A 1048 6.00 -10.45 -42.91
CA ILE A 1048 7.22 -10.25 -42.12
C ILE A 1048 7.59 -8.77 -42.04
N LEU A 1049 7.43 -8.20 -40.85
CA LEU A 1049 7.86 -6.84 -40.53
C LEU A 1049 9.36 -6.83 -40.25
N ARG A 1050 10.14 -6.05 -41.01
CA ARG A 1050 11.60 -5.98 -40.86
C ARG A 1050 12.06 -4.55 -40.56
N ILE A 1051 13.12 -4.46 -39.75
CA ILE A 1051 13.82 -3.19 -39.56
C ILE A 1051 14.56 -2.86 -40.86
N GLU A 1052 14.21 -1.70 -41.41
CA GLU A 1052 14.72 -1.16 -42.66
C GLU A 1052 15.29 0.25 -42.45
N SER A 1053 15.71 0.87 -43.55
CA SER A 1053 16.14 2.26 -43.55
C SER A 1053 14.97 3.17 -43.20
N GLY A 1054 15.15 4.02 -42.19
CA GLY A 1054 14.11 4.92 -41.71
C GLY A 1054 13.19 4.35 -40.63
N SER A 1055 13.30 3.05 -40.32
CA SER A 1055 12.46 2.41 -39.30
C SER A 1055 12.61 3.08 -37.93
N ILE A 1056 11.46 3.49 -37.37
CA ILE A 1056 11.32 3.90 -35.97
C ILE A 1056 10.86 2.67 -35.18
N VAL A 1057 11.81 2.02 -34.51
CA VAL A 1057 11.56 0.76 -33.81
C VAL A 1057 11.03 1.06 -32.41
N VAL A 1058 9.84 0.57 -32.09
CA VAL A 1058 9.17 0.82 -30.81
C VAL A 1058 9.46 -0.33 -29.84
N MET A 1059 10.12 0.00 -28.73
CA MET A 1059 10.47 -0.89 -27.62
C MET A 1059 10.05 -0.24 -26.30
N HIS A 1060 10.15 -0.98 -25.21
CA HIS A 1060 9.80 -0.52 -23.87
C HIS A 1060 11.02 -0.57 -22.95
N MET A 1061 10.94 0.19 -21.86
CA MET A 1061 11.99 0.25 -20.83
C MET A 1061 11.52 -0.25 -19.45
N SER A 1062 10.31 -0.81 -19.38
CA SER A 1062 9.71 -1.39 -18.18
C SER A 1062 10.34 -2.73 -17.79
N GLU A 1063 9.96 -3.28 -16.63
CA GLU A 1063 10.49 -4.56 -16.12
C GLU A 1063 10.08 -5.76 -16.97
N ASP A 1064 8.91 -5.67 -17.62
CA ASP A 1064 8.43 -6.71 -18.52
C ASP A 1064 9.33 -6.83 -19.76
N ALA A 1065 9.92 -5.71 -20.21
CA ALA A 1065 10.92 -5.64 -21.28
C ALA A 1065 12.36 -5.95 -20.81
N ARG A 1066 12.53 -6.89 -19.88
CA ARG A 1066 13.83 -7.23 -19.26
C ARG A 1066 14.90 -7.75 -20.23
N TYR A 1067 14.50 -8.26 -21.39
CA TYR A 1067 15.41 -8.82 -22.39
C TYR A 1067 15.90 -7.79 -23.41
N THR A 1068 15.30 -6.60 -23.46
CA THR A 1068 15.62 -5.54 -24.43
C THR A 1068 17.09 -5.14 -24.40
N PRO A 1069 17.74 -4.91 -23.23
CA PRO A 1069 19.17 -4.60 -23.20
C PRO A 1069 20.04 -5.70 -23.82
N GLU A 1070 19.79 -6.96 -23.45
CA GLU A 1070 20.55 -8.11 -23.95
C GLU A 1070 20.36 -8.30 -25.46
N ALA A 1071 19.13 -8.17 -25.94
CA ALA A 1071 18.83 -8.28 -27.36
C ALA A 1071 19.51 -7.18 -28.18
N LEU A 1072 19.48 -5.94 -27.71
CA LEU A 1072 20.16 -4.83 -28.35
C LEU A 1072 21.69 -5.00 -28.36
N ASP A 1073 22.27 -5.61 -27.32
CA ASP A 1073 23.72 -5.90 -27.30
C ASP A 1073 24.13 -6.82 -28.46
N ALA A 1074 23.23 -7.69 -28.92
CA ALA A 1074 23.45 -8.58 -30.06
C ALA A 1074 22.99 -8.00 -31.41
N VAL A 1075 22.01 -7.10 -31.42
CA VAL A 1075 21.35 -6.57 -32.63
C VAL A 1075 22.05 -5.33 -33.19
N ILE A 1076 22.47 -4.41 -32.33
CA ILE A 1076 23.21 -3.20 -32.75
C ILE A 1076 24.43 -3.52 -33.63
N PRO A 1077 25.37 -4.39 -33.21
CA PRO A 1077 26.54 -4.73 -34.03
C PRO A 1077 26.17 -5.45 -35.33
N TYR A 1078 25.06 -6.20 -35.35
CA TYR A 1078 24.56 -6.86 -36.57
C TYR A 1078 24.14 -5.83 -37.63
N TYR A 1079 23.40 -4.79 -37.25
CA TYR A 1079 23.00 -3.73 -38.16
C TYR A 1079 24.16 -2.81 -38.56
N ILE A 1080 25.10 -2.51 -37.65
CA ILE A 1080 26.34 -1.79 -37.98
C ILE A 1080 27.13 -2.53 -39.06
N LYS A 1081 27.28 -3.85 -38.95
CA LYS A 1081 27.97 -4.67 -39.96
C LYS A 1081 27.26 -4.66 -41.32
N LYS A 1082 25.94 -4.47 -41.35
CA LYS A 1082 25.13 -4.31 -42.57
C LYS A 1082 25.17 -2.89 -43.17
N GLY A 1083 25.94 -1.99 -42.54
CA GLY A 1083 26.13 -0.61 -42.98
C GLY A 1083 25.05 0.36 -42.50
N TYR A 1084 24.25 -0.04 -41.50
CA TYR A 1084 23.35 0.88 -40.83
C TYR A 1084 24.08 1.67 -39.74
N ARG A 1085 23.61 2.90 -39.52
CA ARG A 1085 23.91 3.66 -38.30
C ARG A 1085 22.63 3.92 -37.52
N PHE A 1086 22.79 4.31 -36.27
CA PHE A 1086 21.67 4.69 -35.41
C PHE A 1086 21.64 6.21 -35.25
N ALA A 1087 20.46 6.78 -35.09
CA ALA A 1087 20.27 8.20 -34.83
C ALA A 1087 19.07 8.40 -33.89
N LYS A 1088 19.07 9.53 -33.19
CA LYS A 1088 17.88 9.99 -32.46
C LYS A 1088 16.95 10.73 -33.41
N LEU A 1089 15.67 10.78 -33.07
CA LEU A 1089 14.64 11.38 -33.92
C LEU A 1089 14.93 12.86 -34.23
N SER A 1090 15.43 13.64 -33.26
CA SER A 1090 15.71 15.06 -33.45
C SER A 1090 16.88 15.38 -34.39
N ASP A 1091 17.69 14.38 -34.78
CA ASP A 1091 18.71 14.56 -35.81
C ASP A 1091 18.09 14.78 -37.20
N TYR A 1092 16.88 14.23 -37.41
CA TYR A 1092 16.13 14.27 -38.67
C TYR A 1092 14.89 15.16 -38.59
N LEU A 1093 14.15 15.09 -37.48
CA LEU A 1093 12.92 15.87 -37.26
C LEU A 1093 13.26 17.27 -36.75
N LYS A 1094 13.72 18.12 -37.68
CA LYS A 1094 14.07 19.52 -37.44
C LYS A 1094 13.03 20.45 -38.07
N ASN A 1095 12.96 21.69 -37.59
CA ASN A 1095 12.12 22.72 -38.20
C ASN A 1095 12.35 22.81 -39.71
N GLY A 1096 11.34 22.43 -40.50
CA GLY A 1096 11.38 22.37 -41.97
C GLY A 1096 11.50 20.96 -42.57
N TYR A 1097 11.66 19.92 -41.76
CA TYR A 1097 11.45 18.54 -42.19
C TYR A 1097 9.94 18.32 -42.34
N GLU A 1098 9.50 18.16 -43.58
CA GLU A 1098 8.16 17.68 -43.90
C GLU A 1098 8.33 16.24 -44.38
N GLN A 1099 7.55 15.31 -43.82
CA GLN A 1099 7.43 13.99 -44.39
C GLN A 1099 6.93 14.19 -45.83
N ALA A 1100 7.80 13.97 -46.81
CA ALA A 1100 7.42 14.10 -48.21
C ALA A 1100 6.47 12.95 -48.50
N SER A 1101 5.17 13.23 -48.65
CA SER A 1101 4.22 12.26 -49.19
C SER A 1101 4.76 11.84 -50.57
N GLY A 1102 5.33 10.63 -50.63
CA GLY A 1102 5.71 10.00 -51.87
C GLY A 1102 4.44 9.69 -52.64
N ASN A 1103 4.05 10.63 -53.51
CA ASN A 1103 2.87 10.71 -54.40
C ASN A 1103 1.79 11.69 -53.95
#